data_AF-A0A812I800-F1
#
_entry.id   AF-A0A812I800-F1
#
_cell.length_a   1.000
_cell.length_b   1.000
_cell.length_c   1.000
_cell.angle_alpha   90.00
_cell.angle_beta   90.00
_cell.angle_gamma   90.00
#
_symmetry.space_group_name_H-M   'P 1'
#
loop_
_entity.id
_entity.type
_entity.pdbx_description
1 polymer ?
#
loop_
_entity_poly.entity_id
_entity_poly.type
_entity_poly.pdbx_seq_one_letter_code
_entity_poly.pdbx_strand_id
1 'polypeptide(L)'
;MLPARRRGPFFTTLLLGVVTSHADDARRLQTYGGCPTWVPTPYSSEPSPFGWPLSPNDWSFADMAYWPKKYLACAGKKQSPIDIPLNSANCGIDRIGDQDGVLKEASGYTAQGSVRPPEVRVSAYLRTVHAEGNYGDIRLRGESGEIKVYEAISVHLTAPSMHKVDGKFMAAELMVLHKPKGAPNMLKDGVILSMFFDDTNGTESTIFSHFGFSSDGIADPAKSWTASHYINLAEALAPALDGPSYQYDGSVPVPPCTETVKYFVLGKAQPILTAQAKSLEAVLSCWGGGINKRGPIPSPFLGQCRAVKMNTATVGPPHWPSTCEAAVANGTSYRSGMCWDTGMNQKSMDSCVKSPVDIAASKASTAAELQPKWTFKAIKHVRVMPSNYSVDAIPLEAGVPGPLPNFGTILVLGKKYMVRKIRIKPISSHTYNGEYYAGELIIEGLVFGDEMAEGVRGTAGYLGEPSQGHGDQDTHGHRRLQSVPEEMGDELHRLYLSVPIRLGVENPLLRELGLPFQAYRDSIKDMHYYHIETSVNLQGGIQDALDGNYLFYSGGMIQPGCPKWGVRWIMFETPITASLAQLNYLALPVTGYDSVRHESFRAPQPLTVKWPENGGLGYTPWPGSFVLAKYLDTHREELGLQEKKVLELGSGTCSVAGLAAGLLCKQVDLTDRLEVLEELHQNIQFAYQNMEAEPRVMAKVLDWVDLEFTESAFKPGQADLILMSDVVYFSHLRRPLLNTLLYLCTEDTLVLWANCDKYPEYEPDVESFLELLEPFFRITEEEEGPQKGYGGPCEVHEGIVKLRSLRIMNMDLAQNELARAKVGGPGEACIKRCFF
;
A
#
# COMPACT_ATOMS: atom_id res chain seq x y z
N MET A 1 -45.26 4.20 -56.31
CA MET A 1 -46.51 3.41 -56.28
C MET A 1 -47.31 3.79 -55.04
N LEU A 2 -48.65 3.77 -55.13
CA LEU A 2 -49.63 3.78 -54.03
C LEU A 2 -50.19 2.33 -53.89
N PRO A 3 -50.91 1.90 -52.82
CA PRO A 3 -51.75 2.64 -51.83
C PRO A 3 -51.37 2.38 -50.34
N ALA A 4 -51.95 2.94 -49.26
CA ALA A 4 -53.04 3.90 -48.95
C ALA A 4 -54.36 3.36 -48.32
N ARG A 5 -54.88 4.10 -47.30
CA ARG A 5 -56.18 3.96 -46.56
C ARG A 5 -56.21 2.81 -45.53
N ARG A 6 -56.95 2.83 -44.39
CA ARG A 6 -57.88 3.76 -43.66
C ARG A 6 -57.93 3.27 -42.15
N ARG A 7 -58.68 3.74 -41.14
CA ARG A 7 -59.86 4.64 -40.91
C ARG A 7 -59.99 4.99 -39.40
N GLY A 8 -60.43 6.20 -39.02
CA GLY A 8 -61.51 6.36 -37.99
C GLY A 8 -61.35 7.50 -36.94
N PRO A 9 -62.42 8.18 -36.46
CA PRO A 9 -62.30 9.51 -35.79
C PRO A 9 -63.13 9.75 -34.48
N PHE A 10 -63.03 10.99 -33.94
CA PHE A 10 -63.77 11.62 -32.81
C PHE A 10 -63.32 11.20 -31.38
N PHE A 11 -63.45 12.02 -30.30
CA PHE A 11 -64.25 13.24 -30.05
C PHE A 11 -63.45 14.41 -29.38
N THR A 12 -64.12 15.56 -29.18
CA THR A 12 -63.65 16.83 -28.55
C THR A 12 -63.63 16.76 -26.99
N THR A 13 -63.29 17.76 -26.14
CA THR A 13 -63.51 19.24 -26.17
C THR A 13 -62.79 19.96 -24.98
N LEU A 14 -62.30 21.21 -25.17
CA LEU A 14 -62.11 22.36 -24.20
C LEU A 14 -61.49 22.14 -22.78
N LEU A 15 -60.97 23.12 -22.01
CA LEU A 15 -60.98 24.61 -22.03
C LEU A 15 -59.69 25.19 -21.35
N LEU A 16 -59.57 26.52 -21.28
CA LEU A 16 -58.46 27.33 -20.75
C LEU A 16 -58.22 27.23 -19.22
N GLY A 17 -57.01 27.56 -18.74
CA GLY A 17 -56.77 27.94 -17.33
C GLY A 17 -55.32 28.30 -16.94
N VAL A 18 -55.03 29.62 -16.83
CA VAL A 18 -53.92 30.26 -16.07
C VAL A 18 -52.46 29.84 -16.36
N VAL A 19 -51.66 30.79 -16.87
CA VAL A 19 -50.18 30.77 -16.82
C VAL A 19 -49.68 32.14 -16.34
N THR A 20 -49.24 32.24 -15.09
CA THR A 20 -48.31 33.30 -14.57
C THR A 20 -47.84 32.95 -13.16
N SER A 21 -46.58 32.50 -13.00
CA SER A 21 -45.79 32.61 -11.76
C SER A 21 -44.33 32.22 -12.00
N HIS A 22 -44.08 31.06 -12.60
CA HIS A 22 -42.73 30.50 -12.80
C HIS A 22 -41.84 31.22 -13.85
N ALA A 23 -42.30 32.31 -14.47
CA ALA A 23 -41.59 32.97 -15.56
C ALA A 23 -40.62 34.09 -15.11
N ASP A 24 -40.91 34.75 -13.98
CA ASP A 24 -40.14 35.93 -13.54
C ASP A 24 -38.93 35.56 -12.67
N ASP A 25 -39.03 34.54 -11.80
CA ASP A 25 -37.89 34.00 -11.05
C ASP A 25 -36.77 33.53 -12.00
N ALA A 26 -37.16 32.86 -13.09
CA ALA A 26 -36.24 32.41 -14.13
C ALA A 26 -35.49 33.56 -14.83
N ARG A 27 -36.03 34.79 -14.82
CA ARG A 27 -35.35 35.98 -15.37
C ARG A 27 -34.41 36.64 -14.38
N ARG A 28 -34.72 36.64 -13.07
CA ARG A 28 -33.78 37.13 -12.04
C ARG A 28 -32.53 36.26 -11.93
N LEU A 29 -32.64 34.96 -12.21
CA LEU A 29 -31.50 34.04 -12.22
C LEU A 29 -30.49 34.29 -13.37
N GLN A 30 -30.82 35.11 -14.38
CA GLN A 30 -29.95 35.35 -15.55
C GLN A 30 -28.92 36.48 -15.39
N THR A 31 -28.89 37.21 -14.27
CA THR A 31 -27.99 38.38 -14.10
C THR A 31 -26.59 38.06 -13.57
N TYR A 32 -26.26 36.80 -13.29
CA TYR A 32 -24.91 36.38 -12.87
C TYR A 32 -23.92 36.33 -14.05
N GLY A 33 -23.49 37.51 -14.52
CA GLY A 33 -22.50 37.69 -15.59
C GLY A 33 -21.07 37.22 -15.27
N GLY A 34 -20.88 36.44 -14.21
CA GLY A 34 -19.60 35.90 -13.74
C GLY A 34 -19.51 34.37 -13.69
N CYS A 35 -20.58 33.63 -14.01
CA CYS A 35 -20.49 32.16 -14.07
C CYS A 35 -19.55 31.72 -15.22
N PRO A 36 -18.63 30.78 -14.98
CA PRO A 36 -17.61 30.43 -15.95
C PRO A 36 -18.21 29.68 -17.15
N THR A 37 -17.87 30.13 -18.36
CA THR A 37 -18.30 29.50 -19.63
C THR A 37 -17.68 28.12 -19.88
N TRP A 38 -16.70 27.72 -19.07
CA TRP A 38 -16.10 26.41 -19.04
C TRP A 38 -15.95 25.98 -17.58
N VAL A 39 -16.62 24.89 -17.18
CA VAL A 39 -16.53 24.37 -15.80
C VAL A 39 -15.20 23.64 -15.65
N PRO A 40 -14.24 24.12 -14.83
CA PRO A 40 -12.97 23.41 -14.63
C PRO A 40 -13.25 22.11 -13.88
N THR A 41 -12.71 20.97 -14.34
CA THR A 41 -12.86 19.65 -13.68
C THR A 41 -12.39 19.73 -12.22
N PRO A 42 -13.27 19.77 -11.20
CA PRO A 42 -13.00 20.61 -10.04
C PRO A 42 -12.43 19.88 -8.82
N TYR A 43 -12.43 18.54 -8.83
CA TYR A 43 -12.11 17.71 -7.66
C TYR A 43 -10.60 17.58 -7.37
N SER A 44 -9.72 18.10 -8.24
CA SER A 44 -8.26 17.88 -8.20
C SER A 44 -7.53 18.42 -6.97
N SER A 45 -8.09 19.44 -6.31
CA SER A 45 -7.47 20.17 -5.20
C SER A 45 -8.39 20.30 -3.99
N GLU A 46 -9.49 19.55 -3.95
CA GLU A 46 -10.45 19.59 -2.84
C GLU A 46 -10.11 18.46 -1.84
N PRO A 47 -9.69 18.76 -0.60
CA PRO A 47 -9.37 17.72 0.37
C PRO A 47 -10.64 16.98 0.80
N SER A 48 -10.65 15.65 0.66
CA SER A 48 -11.79 14.83 1.07
C SER A 48 -11.80 14.66 2.61
N PRO A 49 -12.83 15.11 3.35
CA PRO A 49 -12.93 14.89 4.80
C PRO A 49 -13.07 13.40 5.15
N PHE A 50 -13.49 12.58 4.17
CA PHE A 50 -13.53 11.13 4.26
C PHE A 50 -12.18 10.45 4.04
N GLY A 51 -11.10 11.20 3.80
CA GLY A 51 -9.73 10.69 3.71
C GLY A 51 -9.37 9.95 2.41
N TRP A 52 -10.27 9.89 1.43
CA TRP A 52 -9.99 9.34 0.10
C TRP A 52 -9.51 10.45 -0.85
N PRO A 53 -8.23 10.48 -1.27
CA PRO A 53 -7.79 11.34 -2.37
C PRO A 53 -8.29 10.74 -3.70
N LEU A 54 -9.41 11.26 -4.21
CA LEU A 54 -9.96 10.84 -5.50
C LEU A 54 -9.45 11.72 -6.64
N SER A 55 -9.13 11.09 -7.78
CA SER A 55 -8.59 11.80 -8.95
C SER A 55 -9.66 12.64 -9.68
N PRO A 56 -9.25 13.65 -10.47
CA PRO A 56 -10.16 14.71 -10.93
C PRO A 56 -11.14 14.27 -12.02
N ASN A 57 -10.85 13.16 -12.70
CA ASN A 57 -11.55 12.68 -13.88
C ASN A 57 -12.24 11.33 -13.65
N ASP A 58 -12.20 10.83 -12.42
CA ASP A 58 -12.60 9.45 -12.12
C ASP A 58 -14.12 9.26 -12.09
N TRP A 59 -14.90 10.30 -11.76
CA TRP A 59 -16.36 10.20 -11.65
C TRP A 59 -17.07 11.55 -11.81
N SER A 60 -18.37 11.49 -12.06
CA SER A 60 -19.26 12.65 -12.15
C SER A 60 -20.64 12.31 -11.61
N PHE A 61 -21.37 13.31 -11.12
CA PHE A 61 -22.79 13.19 -10.78
C PHE A 61 -23.68 13.00 -12.02
N ALA A 62 -23.18 13.20 -13.24
CA ALA A 62 -23.88 12.76 -14.45
C ALA A 62 -24.01 11.23 -14.49
N ASP A 63 -22.98 10.52 -14.06
CA ASP A 63 -22.82 9.07 -14.20
C ASP A 63 -23.24 8.28 -12.95
N MET A 64 -24.15 8.82 -12.13
CA MET A 64 -24.58 8.18 -10.87
C MET A 64 -25.10 6.74 -11.05
N ALA A 65 -25.78 6.45 -12.16
CA ALA A 65 -26.23 5.10 -12.50
C ALA A 65 -25.07 4.12 -12.82
N TYR A 66 -23.88 4.64 -13.11
CA TYR A 66 -22.65 3.87 -13.33
C TYR A 66 -21.78 3.79 -12.06
N TRP A 67 -22.02 4.58 -11.01
CA TRP A 67 -21.23 4.49 -9.77
C TRP A 67 -21.16 3.08 -9.18
N PRO A 68 -22.25 2.29 -9.06
CA PRO A 68 -22.20 0.89 -8.62
C PRO A 68 -21.40 -0.04 -9.57
N LYS A 69 -21.20 0.38 -10.82
CA LYS A 69 -20.44 -0.31 -11.87
C LYS A 69 -19.01 0.22 -12.03
N LYS A 70 -18.59 1.23 -11.25
CA LYS A 70 -17.18 1.65 -11.11
C LYS A 70 -16.67 1.33 -9.70
N TYR A 71 -17.33 1.87 -8.68
CA TYR A 71 -16.99 1.75 -7.27
C TYR A 71 -17.88 0.71 -6.57
N LEU A 72 -17.26 -0.29 -5.95
CA LEU A 72 -18.03 -1.42 -5.42
C LEU A 72 -18.97 -1.04 -4.28
N ALA A 73 -18.49 -0.23 -3.33
CA ALA A 73 -19.29 0.12 -2.17
C ALA A 73 -20.52 0.95 -2.57
N CYS A 74 -20.49 1.69 -3.70
CA CYS A 74 -21.68 2.34 -4.28
C CYS A 74 -22.83 1.36 -4.64
N ALA A 75 -22.59 0.04 -4.66
CA ALA A 75 -23.58 -1.02 -4.87
C ALA A 75 -24.12 -1.66 -3.56
N GLY A 76 -23.74 -1.16 -2.38
CA GLY A 76 -24.05 -1.78 -1.08
C GLY A 76 -25.51 -1.65 -0.61
N LYS A 77 -25.83 -2.31 0.51
CA LYS A 77 -27.19 -2.36 1.08
C LYS A 77 -27.52 -1.20 2.01
N LYS A 78 -26.52 -0.58 2.62
CA LYS A 78 -26.62 0.51 3.61
C LYS A 78 -26.15 1.87 3.06
N GLN A 79 -26.32 2.08 1.75
CA GLN A 79 -25.97 3.33 1.07
C GLN A 79 -26.78 4.55 1.54
N SER A 80 -26.16 5.73 1.49
CA SER A 80 -26.76 7.04 1.80
C SER A 80 -26.73 7.99 0.59
N PRO A 81 -27.62 9.00 0.54
CA PRO A 81 -28.70 9.30 1.50
C PRO A 81 -29.90 8.34 1.39
N ILE A 82 -30.86 8.45 2.31
CA ILE A 82 -32.11 7.68 2.35
C ILE A 82 -33.35 8.57 2.48
N ASP A 83 -34.52 7.96 2.30
CA ASP A 83 -35.83 8.54 2.64
C ASP A 83 -36.16 8.14 4.09
N ILE A 84 -36.57 9.11 4.90
CA ILE A 84 -36.75 8.97 6.34
C ILE A 84 -38.25 8.99 6.66
N PRO A 85 -38.85 7.85 7.03
CA PRO A 85 -40.30 7.67 7.06
C PRO A 85 -40.89 8.06 8.43
N LEU A 86 -40.71 9.33 8.83
CA LEU A 86 -41.07 9.82 10.17
C LEU A 86 -42.56 9.64 10.53
N ASN A 87 -43.44 9.57 9.55
CA ASN A 87 -44.89 9.39 9.75
C ASN A 87 -45.42 7.99 9.34
N SER A 88 -44.54 7.00 9.09
CA SER A 88 -44.96 5.67 8.61
C SER A 88 -45.11 4.62 9.73
N ALA A 89 -46.36 4.21 10.00
CA ALA A 89 -46.67 3.16 10.96
C ALA A 89 -46.13 1.76 10.57
N ASN A 90 -45.81 1.52 9.30
CA ASN A 90 -45.31 0.22 8.81
C ASN A 90 -43.78 0.09 8.84
N CYS A 91 -43.06 1.17 9.15
CA CYS A 91 -41.60 1.21 9.14
C CYS A 91 -41.11 1.38 10.58
N GLY A 92 -40.57 0.30 11.16
CA GLY A 92 -40.21 0.24 12.57
C GLY A 92 -39.20 1.31 12.98
N ILE A 93 -39.71 2.37 13.61
CA ILE A 93 -38.92 3.31 14.40
C ILE A 93 -38.75 2.67 15.78
N ASP A 94 -37.59 2.04 16.00
CA ASP A 94 -37.25 1.46 17.31
C ASP A 94 -37.10 2.58 18.33
N ARG A 95 -38.08 2.73 19.22
CA ARG A 95 -37.99 3.63 20.39
C ARG A 95 -37.03 3.03 21.41
N ILE A 96 -35.84 3.60 21.53
CA ILE A 96 -34.83 3.19 22.52
C ILE A 96 -34.71 4.31 23.56
N GLY A 97 -35.71 4.37 24.45
CA GLY A 97 -35.86 5.41 25.46
C GLY A 97 -36.72 6.59 25.00
N ASP A 98 -37.79 6.88 25.74
CA ASP A 98 -38.77 7.93 25.44
C ASP A 98 -38.29 9.34 25.85
N GLN A 99 -37.04 9.71 25.51
CA GLN A 99 -36.45 11.01 25.85
C GLN A 99 -35.87 11.72 24.63
N ASP A 100 -36.59 12.74 24.16
CA ASP A 100 -36.04 13.73 23.23
C ASP A 100 -34.92 14.52 23.92
N GLY A 101 -34.01 15.13 23.16
CA GLY A 101 -32.86 15.84 23.74
C GLY A 101 -31.59 15.01 23.98
N VAL A 102 -31.60 13.68 23.79
CA VAL A 102 -30.44 12.80 24.06
C VAL A 102 -29.15 13.25 23.34
N LEU A 103 -29.23 13.73 22.10
CA LEU A 103 -28.05 14.24 21.39
C LEU A 103 -27.56 15.62 21.89
N LYS A 104 -28.40 16.39 22.59
CA LYS A 104 -28.01 17.68 23.19
C LYS A 104 -26.99 17.45 24.29
N GLU A 105 -27.26 16.55 25.24
CA GLU A 105 -26.33 16.16 26.32
C GLU A 105 -25.05 15.50 25.80
N ALA A 106 -25.17 14.75 24.69
CA ALA A 106 -24.02 14.16 24.02
C ALA A 106 -23.12 15.17 23.29
N SER A 107 -23.55 16.43 23.11
CA SER A 107 -22.90 17.40 22.23
C SER A 107 -22.24 18.58 22.95
N GLY A 108 -21.21 19.15 22.32
CA GLY A 108 -20.48 20.33 22.77
C GLY A 108 -20.13 21.24 21.60
N TYR A 109 -21.12 21.64 20.81
CA TYR A 109 -20.94 22.52 19.65
C TYR A 109 -20.58 23.96 20.05
N THR A 110 -19.89 24.67 19.18
CA THR A 110 -19.38 26.03 19.41
C THR A 110 -19.66 26.98 18.25
N ALA A 111 -19.36 28.27 18.44
CA ALA A 111 -19.22 29.23 17.36
C ALA A 111 -17.77 29.31 16.89
N GLN A 112 -17.55 29.30 15.57
CA GLN A 112 -16.26 29.47 14.93
C GLN A 112 -16.27 30.78 14.14
N GLY A 113 -15.16 31.53 14.20
CA GLY A 113 -14.96 32.71 13.34
C GLY A 113 -14.89 34.07 14.05
N SER A 114 -15.20 34.15 15.35
CA SER A 114 -15.36 35.41 16.10
C SER A 114 -14.12 36.33 16.20
N VAL A 115 -12.97 35.91 15.66
CA VAL A 115 -11.73 36.70 15.54
C VAL A 115 -11.34 36.92 14.07
N ARG A 116 -11.61 35.93 13.20
CA ARG A 116 -11.45 35.95 11.74
C ARG A 116 -12.52 35.02 11.18
N PRO A 117 -13.47 35.48 10.34
CA PRO A 117 -14.52 34.61 9.82
C PRO A 117 -13.93 33.47 8.97
N PRO A 118 -14.56 32.29 8.95
CA PRO A 118 -14.11 31.17 8.12
C PRO A 118 -14.22 31.47 6.62
N GLU A 119 -13.39 30.80 5.82
CA GLU A 119 -13.59 30.71 4.38
C GLU A 119 -14.73 29.73 4.10
N VAL A 120 -15.71 30.18 3.33
CA VAL A 120 -16.82 29.39 2.80
C VAL A 120 -16.48 28.98 1.37
N ARG A 121 -16.48 27.68 1.09
CA ARG A 121 -16.07 27.10 -0.20
C ARG A 121 -17.19 26.31 -0.86
N VAL A 122 -17.34 26.46 -2.18
CA VAL A 122 -18.22 25.59 -2.96
C VAL A 122 -17.53 24.24 -3.20
N SER A 123 -18.03 23.21 -2.53
CA SER A 123 -17.62 21.82 -2.75
C SER A 123 -18.25 21.31 -4.04
N ALA A 124 -17.42 21.00 -5.03
CA ALA A 124 -17.87 20.21 -6.17
C ALA A 124 -17.98 18.74 -5.78
N TYR A 125 -17.09 18.29 -4.89
CA TYR A 125 -17.02 16.91 -4.39
C TYR A 125 -18.32 16.45 -3.72
N LEU A 126 -18.94 17.23 -2.83
CA LEU A 126 -20.22 16.91 -2.19
C LEU A 126 -21.43 17.64 -2.79
N ARG A 127 -21.23 18.63 -3.68
CA ARG A 127 -22.27 19.58 -4.14
C ARG A 127 -22.96 20.30 -2.97
N THR A 128 -22.12 20.74 -2.03
CA THR A 128 -22.44 21.50 -0.83
C THR A 128 -21.67 22.81 -0.81
N VAL A 129 -22.20 23.85 -0.19
CA VAL A 129 -21.38 24.99 0.25
C VAL A 129 -20.94 24.70 1.67
N HIS A 130 -19.64 24.81 1.98
CA HIS A 130 -19.10 24.31 3.25
C HIS A 130 -18.05 25.23 3.86
N ALA A 131 -17.79 25.05 5.16
CA ALA A 131 -16.70 25.69 5.88
C ALA A 131 -15.97 24.64 6.75
N GLU A 132 -14.64 24.64 6.70
CA GLU A 132 -13.77 23.80 7.51
C GLU A 132 -13.43 24.49 8.84
N GLY A 133 -13.32 23.72 9.93
CA GLY A 133 -12.96 24.25 11.24
C GLY A 133 -13.32 23.33 12.39
N ASN A 134 -12.84 23.64 13.59
CA ASN A 134 -13.33 22.97 14.81
C ASN A 134 -14.63 23.64 15.25
N TYR A 135 -15.74 22.89 15.15
CA TYR A 135 -17.08 23.36 15.55
C TYR A 135 -17.59 22.71 16.85
N GLY A 136 -16.71 22.02 17.60
CA GLY A 136 -17.04 21.29 18.83
C GLY A 136 -16.89 19.77 18.68
N ASP A 137 -17.53 19.02 19.58
CA ASP A 137 -17.50 17.55 19.57
C ASP A 137 -18.83 16.90 19.97
N ILE A 138 -18.99 15.63 19.62
CA ILE A 138 -20.11 14.76 20.02
C ILE A 138 -19.58 13.47 20.64
N ARG A 139 -20.22 13.01 21.72
CA ARG A 139 -19.74 11.96 22.62
C ARG A 139 -20.74 10.81 22.63
N LEU A 140 -20.40 9.72 21.97
CA LEU A 140 -21.30 8.62 21.68
C LEU A 140 -20.80 7.35 22.39
N ARG A 141 -21.73 6.52 22.86
CA ARG A 141 -21.41 5.26 23.54
C ARG A 141 -21.22 4.14 22.52
N GLY A 142 -20.22 3.29 22.68
CA GLY A 142 -20.10 2.03 21.92
C GLY A 142 -20.92 0.90 22.54
N GLU A 143 -21.01 -0.22 21.83
CA GLU A 143 -21.78 -1.40 22.30
C GLU A 143 -21.17 -2.05 23.54
N SER A 144 -19.85 -1.95 23.74
CA SER A 144 -19.15 -2.33 24.98
C SER A 144 -19.26 -1.28 26.11
N GLY A 145 -20.05 -0.23 25.92
CA GLY A 145 -20.36 0.79 26.93
C GLY A 145 -19.35 1.93 27.04
N GLU A 146 -18.24 1.88 26.30
CA GLU A 146 -17.20 2.92 26.27
C GLU A 146 -17.70 4.22 25.63
N ILE A 147 -17.12 5.36 25.99
CA ILE A 147 -17.46 6.67 25.40
C ILE A 147 -16.41 7.02 24.33
N LYS A 148 -16.86 7.11 23.08
CA LYS A 148 -16.08 7.57 21.93
C LYS A 148 -16.41 9.04 21.64
N VAL A 149 -15.37 9.84 21.46
CA VAL A 149 -15.49 11.28 21.16
C VAL A 149 -15.23 11.48 19.67
N TYR A 150 -16.07 12.30 19.02
CA TYR A 150 -15.98 12.62 17.60
C TYR A 150 -15.91 14.13 17.42
N GLU A 151 -14.87 14.61 16.75
CA GLU A 151 -14.55 16.03 16.57
C GLU A 151 -15.24 16.56 15.30
N ALA A 152 -16.02 17.63 15.40
CA ALA A 152 -16.69 18.28 14.28
C ALA A 152 -15.67 19.09 13.45
N ILE A 153 -15.44 18.67 12.20
CA ILE A 153 -14.38 19.18 11.32
C ILE A 153 -14.86 20.09 10.18
N SER A 154 -16.12 19.98 9.78
CA SER A 154 -16.72 20.85 8.77
C SER A 154 -18.24 20.89 8.84
N VAL A 155 -18.82 22.01 8.41
CA VAL A 155 -20.26 22.22 8.27
C VAL A 155 -20.58 22.42 6.79
N HIS A 156 -21.54 21.66 6.27
CA HIS A 156 -21.92 21.62 4.86
C HIS A 156 -23.42 21.96 4.70
N LEU A 157 -23.75 22.92 3.85
CA LEU A 157 -25.12 23.25 3.43
C LEU A 157 -25.40 22.74 2.01
N THR A 158 -26.62 22.24 1.78
CA THR A 158 -27.09 21.84 0.45
C THR A 158 -28.56 22.18 0.25
N ALA A 159 -28.89 22.71 -0.94
CA ALA A 159 -30.24 22.82 -1.47
C ALA A 159 -30.37 22.04 -2.80
N PRO A 160 -31.52 21.36 -3.04
CA PRO A 160 -32.44 20.86 -2.00
C PRO A 160 -31.72 19.89 -1.04
N SER A 161 -32.47 19.32 -0.07
CA SER A 161 -31.93 18.28 0.82
C SER A 161 -31.41 17.05 0.05
N MET A 162 -30.48 16.31 0.67
CA MET A 162 -29.96 15.05 0.16
C MET A 162 -30.84 13.88 0.57
N HIS A 163 -31.25 13.85 1.84
CA HIS A 163 -32.28 12.93 2.31
C HIS A 163 -33.67 13.42 1.91
N LYS A 164 -34.65 12.52 2.04
CA LYS A 164 -36.08 12.85 2.03
C LYS A 164 -36.69 12.64 3.41
N VAL A 165 -37.80 13.32 3.68
CA VAL A 165 -38.69 13.06 4.80
C VAL A 165 -40.05 12.70 4.22
N ASP A 166 -40.56 11.52 4.56
CA ASP A 166 -41.82 10.95 4.06
C ASP A 166 -42.02 11.12 2.54
N GLY A 167 -40.99 10.80 1.75
CA GLY A 167 -41.01 10.87 0.28
C GLY A 167 -40.73 12.24 -0.33
N LYS A 168 -40.67 13.32 0.46
CA LYS A 168 -40.45 14.70 0.00
C LYS A 168 -39.02 15.17 0.30
N PHE A 169 -38.46 15.96 -0.62
CA PHE A 169 -37.24 16.72 -0.33
C PHE A 169 -37.63 17.94 0.50
N MET A 170 -36.75 18.29 1.45
CA MET A 170 -36.82 19.50 2.25
C MET A 170 -36.09 20.64 1.51
N ALA A 171 -36.41 21.90 1.83
CA ALA A 171 -35.90 23.07 1.12
C ALA A 171 -34.36 23.14 1.16
N ALA A 172 -33.76 22.73 2.27
CA ALA A 172 -32.33 22.49 2.39
C ALA A 172 -31.98 21.45 3.47
N GLU A 173 -30.71 21.08 3.55
CA GLU A 173 -30.12 20.22 4.59
C GLU A 173 -28.76 20.76 5.00
N LEU A 174 -28.47 20.72 6.31
CA LEU A 174 -27.16 20.96 6.91
C LEU A 174 -26.60 19.62 7.39
N MET A 175 -25.36 19.34 7.03
CA MET A 175 -24.57 18.20 7.52
C MET A 175 -23.35 18.68 8.29
N VAL A 176 -23.12 18.12 9.48
CA VAL A 176 -21.88 18.32 10.27
C VAL A 176 -21.08 17.04 10.22
N LEU A 177 -19.87 17.12 9.67
CA LEU A 177 -18.98 15.99 9.50
C LEU A 177 -18.05 15.86 10.72
N HIS A 178 -17.95 14.65 11.27
CA HIS A 178 -17.15 14.36 12.46
C HIS A 178 -16.22 13.16 12.26
N LYS A 179 -14.96 13.32 12.63
CA LYS A 179 -13.97 12.23 12.71
C LYS A 179 -13.81 11.74 14.14
N PRO A 180 -13.42 10.46 14.39
CA PRO A 180 -13.02 10.03 15.72
C PRO A 180 -11.89 10.91 16.27
N LYS A 181 -11.92 11.21 17.57
CA LYS A 181 -10.95 12.11 18.20
C LYS A 181 -9.52 11.61 18.00
N GLY A 182 -8.67 12.49 17.46
CA GLY A 182 -7.27 12.16 17.14
C GLY A 182 -7.06 11.32 15.86
N ALA A 183 -8.12 10.85 15.19
CA ALA A 183 -7.98 10.25 13.86
C ALA A 183 -7.61 11.32 12.82
N PRO A 184 -6.94 10.97 11.70
CA PRO A 184 -6.58 11.92 10.66
C PRO A 184 -7.78 12.36 9.79
N ASN A 185 -8.82 11.55 9.68
CA ASN A 185 -9.95 11.74 8.77
C ASN A 185 -11.15 10.84 9.18
N MET A 186 -12.23 10.83 8.39
CA MET A 186 -13.44 10.03 8.63
C MET A 186 -13.44 8.63 7.99
N LEU A 187 -12.30 8.08 7.52
CA LEU A 187 -12.24 6.79 6.81
C LEU A 187 -12.90 5.64 7.59
N LYS A 188 -12.52 5.55 8.87
CA LYS A 188 -12.89 4.48 9.80
C LYS A 188 -13.84 5.04 10.85
N ASP A 189 -15.09 4.57 10.81
CA ASP A 189 -16.16 4.92 11.74
C ASP A 189 -16.48 6.43 11.82
N GLY A 190 -16.58 7.10 10.67
CA GLY A 190 -16.99 8.52 10.59
C GLY A 190 -18.44 8.75 10.99
N VAL A 191 -18.74 9.95 11.52
CA VAL A 191 -20.10 10.33 11.97
C VAL A 191 -20.58 11.59 11.24
N ILE A 192 -21.83 11.62 10.82
CA ILE A 192 -22.50 12.80 10.25
C ILE A 192 -23.74 13.12 11.07
N LEU A 193 -23.86 14.36 11.55
CA LEU A 193 -25.13 14.91 12.04
C LEU A 193 -25.84 15.61 10.88
N SER A 194 -27.16 15.43 10.74
CA SER A 194 -28.00 15.99 9.68
C SER A 194 -29.19 16.75 10.25
N MET A 195 -29.50 17.92 9.67
CA MET A 195 -30.64 18.77 10.05
C MET A 195 -31.32 19.35 8.81
N PHE A 196 -32.66 19.35 8.78
CA PHE A 196 -33.45 19.81 7.65
C PHE A 196 -33.95 21.24 7.79
N PHE A 197 -34.24 21.87 6.64
CA PHE A 197 -34.92 23.16 6.57
C PHE A 197 -36.21 23.11 5.75
N ASP A 198 -37.24 23.80 6.24
CA ASP A 198 -38.58 23.89 5.64
C ASP A 198 -38.92 25.36 5.33
N ASP A 199 -39.30 25.67 4.09
CA ASP A 199 -39.59 27.03 3.64
C ASP A 199 -41.08 27.41 3.69
N THR A 200 -41.97 26.49 4.09
CA THR A 200 -43.43 26.74 4.19
C THR A 200 -43.80 27.90 5.13
N ASN A 201 -42.97 28.18 6.14
CA ASN A 201 -43.17 29.25 7.13
C ASN A 201 -42.30 30.50 6.88
N GLY A 202 -41.54 30.56 5.78
CA GLY A 202 -40.90 31.79 5.27
C GLY A 202 -40.13 32.65 6.29
N THR A 203 -39.36 32.05 7.21
CA THR A 203 -38.58 32.77 8.24
C THR A 203 -37.09 32.70 7.90
N GLU A 204 -36.34 33.80 8.05
CA GLU A 204 -34.91 33.83 7.72
C GLU A 204 -34.10 32.89 8.63
N SER A 205 -33.23 32.07 8.02
CA SER A 205 -32.40 31.10 8.73
C SER A 205 -31.02 31.70 9.03
N THR A 206 -30.69 31.89 10.32
CA THR A 206 -29.45 32.58 10.74
C THR A 206 -28.19 31.89 10.24
N ILE A 207 -28.18 30.55 10.19
CA ILE A 207 -27.04 29.76 9.68
C ILE A 207 -26.81 29.96 8.17
N PHE A 208 -27.87 30.25 7.40
CA PHE A 208 -27.72 30.62 5.99
C PHE A 208 -27.14 32.04 5.85
N SER A 209 -27.60 32.98 6.68
CA SER A 209 -27.08 34.35 6.72
C SER A 209 -25.61 34.41 7.20
N HIS A 210 -25.19 33.52 8.11
CA HIS A 210 -23.79 33.29 8.50
C HIS A 210 -22.92 32.84 7.31
N PHE A 211 -23.45 31.96 6.46
CA PHE A 211 -22.80 31.51 5.22
C PHE A 211 -22.87 32.53 4.06
N GLY A 212 -23.58 33.65 4.22
CA GLY A 212 -23.68 34.72 3.21
C GLY A 212 -24.97 34.73 2.36
N PHE A 213 -25.96 33.89 2.68
CA PHE A 213 -27.27 33.86 2.01
C PHE A 213 -28.30 34.67 2.82
N SER A 214 -28.63 35.89 2.39
CA SER A 214 -29.58 36.77 3.09
C SER A 214 -31.00 36.66 2.51
N SER A 215 -31.94 37.39 3.11
CA SER A 215 -33.31 37.58 2.60
C SER A 215 -33.37 38.23 1.21
N ASP A 216 -32.43 39.11 0.85
CA ASP A 216 -32.33 39.75 -0.47
C ASP A 216 -31.65 38.86 -1.54
N GLY A 217 -31.01 37.76 -1.14
CA GLY A 217 -30.28 36.84 -2.01
C GLY A 217 -28.80 36.69 -1.62
N ILE A 218 -27.90 36.98 -2.56
CA ILE A 218 -26.43 36.95 -2.34
C ILE A 218 -25.80 38.21 -2.91
N ALA A 219 -24.88 38.82 -2.17
CA ALA A 219 -24.17 40.01 -2.60
C ALA A 219 -23.14 39.73 -3.72
N ASP A 220 -22.27 38.72 -3.55
CA ASP A 220 -21.23 38.37 -4.55
C ASP A 220 -20.72 36.91 -4.37
N PRO A 221 -21.34 35.89 -5.01
CA PRO A 221 -20.92 34.49 -4.89
C PRO A 221 -19.82 34.10 -5.89
N ALA A 222 -18.60 33.92 -5.40
CA ALA A 222 -17.49 33.25 -6.11
C ALA A 222 -17.36 31.75 -5.73
N LYS A 223 -16.33 31.05 -6.23
CA LYS A 223 -16.06 29.64 -5.85
C LYS A 223 -15.68 29.49 -4.35
N SER A 224 -15.15 30.54 -3.73
CA SER A 224 -15.10 30.69 -2.28
C SER A 224 -15.19 32.17 -1.87
N TRP A 225 -15.60 32.42 -0.64
CA TRP A 225 -15.76 33.76 -0.05
C TRP A 225 -15.58 33.70 1.47
N THR A 226 -15.55 34.86 2.13
CA THR A 226 -15.46 34.96 3.60
C THR A 226 -16.85 34.96 4.23
N ALA A 227 -17.09 34.16 5.26
CA ALA A 227 -18.35 34.15 6.01
C ALA A 227 -18.69 35.55 6.58
N SER A 228 -19.98 35.87 6.70
CA SER A 228 -20.46 37.23 6.99
C SER A 228 -19.92 37.82 8.29
N HIS A 229 -19.77 37.00 9.34
CA HIS A 229 -19.21 37.38 10.65
C HIS A 229 -18.57 36.19 11.36
N TYR A 230 -19.36 35.14 11.62
CA TYR A 230 -18.97 33.89 12.25
C TYR A 230 -20.00 32.81 11.88
N ILE A 231 -19.68 31.54 12.12
CA ILE A 231 -20.60 30.41 11.96
C ILE A 231 -20.89 29.83 13.35
N ASN A 232 -22.06 30.16 13.91
CA ASN A 232 -22.51 29.65 15.19
C ASN A 232 -23.29 28.34 15.04
N LEU A 233 -22.58 27.21 15.11
CA LEU A 233 -23.22 25.89 14.99
C LEU A 233 -24.05 25.54 16.22
N ALA A 234 -23.63 25.97 17.41
CA ALA A 234 -24.33 25.71 18.67
C ALA A 234 -25.76 26.29 18.65
N GLU A 235 -25.90 27.55 18.24
CA GLU A 235 -27.20 28.23 18.09
C GLU A 235 -28.04 27.61 16.97
N ALA A 236 -27.43 27.31 15.82
CA ALA A 236 -28.13 26.73 14.68
C ALA A 236 -28.73 25.34 14.98
N LEU A 237 -28.04 24.52 15.76
CA LEU A 237 -28.48 23.17 16.10
C LEU A 237 -29.37 23.10 17.36
N ALA A 238 -29.23 24.02 18.32
CA ALA A 238 -29.91 23.90 19.62
C ALA A 238 -31.43 23.66 19.53
N PRO A 239 -32.22 24.38 18.71
CA PRO A 239 -33.66 24.16 18.62
C PRO A 239 -34.04 22.81 18.01
N ALA A 240 -33.13 22.16 17.27
CA ALA A 240 -33.32 20.84 16.68
C ALA A 240 -32.80 19.70 17.58
N LEU A 241 -31.71 19.95 18.32
CA LEU A 241 -31.14 19.03 19.31
C LEU A 241 -32.06 18.82 20.52
N ASP A 242 -32.90 19.81 20.86
CA ASP A 242 -34.00 19.68 21.84
C ASP A 242 -35.15 18.76 21.38
N GLY A 243 -35.15 18.33 20.12
CA GLY A 243 -36.19 17.48 19.54
C GLY A 243 -35.84 15.98 19.53
N PRO A 244 -36.67 15.17 18.86
CA PRO A 244 -36.37 13.78 18.59
C PRO A 244 -35.17 13.67 17.65
N SER A 245 -34.35 12.65 17.88
CA SER A 245 -33.17 12.33 17.07
C SER A 245 -33.24 10.89 16.57
N TYR A 246 -32.57 10.61 15.46
CA TYR A 246 -32.67 9.34 14.75
C TYR A 246 -31.29 8.88 14.30
N GLN A 247 -30.97 7.58 14.34
CA GLN A 247 -29.75 7.07 13.73
C GLN A 247 -29.96 5.94 12.73
N TYR A 248 -29.07 5.88 11.73
CA TYR A 248 -28.94 4.74 10.82
C TYR A 248 -27.48 4.56 10.34
N ASP A 249 -27.13 3.32 9.98
CA ASP A 249 -25.86 2.98 9.32
C ASP A 249 -25.90 3.38 7.83
N GLY A 250 -24.94 4.20 7.40
CA GLY A 250 -24.94 4.85 6.09
C GLY A 250 -23.60 4.84 5.36
N SER A 251 -23.60 5.28 4.11
CA SER A 251 -22.38 5.42 3.31
C SER A 251 -21.89 6.87 3.22
N VAL A 252 -20.64 7.06 2.80
CA VAL A 252 -20.26 8.30 2.11
C VAL A 252 -21.26 8.51 0.95
N PRO A 253 -21.85 9.70 0.74
CA PRO A 253 -22.92 9.89 -0.25
C PRO A 253 -22.42 10.12 -1.68
N VAL A 254 -21.11 9.98 -1.89
CA VAL A 254 -20.36 10.14 -3.15
C VAL A 254 -19.29 9.04 -3.23
N PRO A 255 -18.71 8.74 -4.41
CA PRO A 255 -17.66 7.72 -4.56
C PRO A 255 -16.53 7.87 -3.53
N PRO A 256 -15.90 6.77 -3.06
CA PRO A 256 -16.22 5.36 -3.36
C PRO A 256 -17.54 4.83 -2.74
N CYS A 257 -18.34 5.69 -2.09
CA CYS A 257 -19.57 5.39 -1.35
C CYS A 257 -19.40 4.33 -0.24
N THR A 258 -18.34 4.45 0.55
CA THR A 258 -17.97 3.44 1.54
C THR A 258 -18.94 3.41 2.71
N GLU A 259 -19.35 2.19 3.06
CA GLU A 259 -20.28 1.86 4.15
C GLU A 259 -19.55 1.86 5.51
N THR A 260 -19.11 3.08 5.89
CA THR A 260 -18.32 3.38 7.09
C THR A 260 -18.83 4.60 7.87
N VAL A 261 -19.96 5.20 7.47
CA VAL A 261 -20.52 6.41 8.07
C VAL A 261 -21.72 6.07 8.96
N LYS A 262 -21.85 6.72 10.12
CA LYS A 262 -23.07 6.68 10.93
C LYS A 262 -23.76 8.02 10.89
N TYR A 263 -25.02 8.03 10.47
CA TYR A 263 -25.84 9.23 10.36
C TYR A 263 -26.70 9.37 11.60
N PHE A 264 -26.65 10.55 12.21
CA PHE A 264 -27.61 11.03 13.19
C PHE A 264 -28.43 12.13 12.54
N VAL A 265 -29.76 12.04 12.57
CA VAL A 265 -30.67 12.98 11.91
C VAL A 265 -31.58 13.59 12.95
N LEU A 266 -31.67 14.93 12.97
CA LEU A 266 -32.55 15.67 13.86
C LEU A 266 -33.95 15.75 13.24
N GLY A 267 -34.96 15.27 13.96
CA GLY A 267 -36.33 15.13 13.46
C GLY A 267 -37.09 16.45 13.31
N LYS A 268 -36.62 17.51 13.98
CA LYS A 268 -37.25 18.83 13.99
C LYS A 268 -36.58 19.74 12.97
N ALA A 269 -37.18 19.82 11.77
CA ALA A 269 -36.77 20.76 10.73
C ALA A 269 -36.84 22.21 11.24
N GLN A 270 -35.90 23.05 10.77
CA GLN A 270 -35.82 24.47 11.07
C GLN A 270 -36.42 25.30 9.93
N PRO A 271 -36.95 26.51 10.17
CA PRO A 271 -37.47 27.32 9.08
C PRO A 271 -36.36 27.94 8.23
N ILE A 272 -36.69 28.25 6.97
CA ILE A 272 -35.85 29.00 6.03
C ILE A 272 -36.70 29.89 5.11
N LEU A 273 -36.10 30.89 4.47
CA LEU A 273 -36.71 31.58 3.33
C LEU A 273 -36.47 30.80 2.03
N THR A 274 -37.50 30.67 1.19
CA THR A 274 -37.35 30.16 -0.19
C THR A 274 -36.24 30.90 -0.95
N ALA A 275 -36.07 32.20 -0.71
CA ALA A 275 -35.00 33.02 -1.29
C ALA A 275 -33.59 32.53 -0.90
N GLN A 276 -33.36 32.13 0.36
CA GLN A 276 -32.07 31.59 0.80
C GLN A 276 -31.80 30.21 0.20
N ALA A 277 -32.81 29.33 0.13
CA ALA A 277 -32.70 28.02 -0.51
C ALA A 277 -32.39 28.13 -2.01
N LYS A 278 -33.13 29.00 -2.73
CA LYS A 278 -32.90 29.26 -4.17
C LYS A 278 -31.57 29.95 -4.45
N SER A 279 -31.09 30.77 -3.53
CA SER A 279 -29.75 31.35 -3.60
C SER A 279 -28.65 30.28 -3.51
N LEU A 280 -28.77 29.31 -2.59
CA LEU A 280 -27.86 28.17 -2.51
C LEU A 280 -27.93 27.27 -3.77
N GLU A 281 -29.12 27.05 -4.33
CA GLU A 281 -29.27 26.36 -5.63
C GLU A 281 -28.52 27.07 -6.77
N ALA A 282 -28.56 28.41 -6.83
CA ALA A 282 -27.87 29.19 -7.85
C ALA A 282 -26.33 29.07 -7.74
N VAL A 283 -25.77 29.16 -6.53
CA VAL A 283 -24.31 28.98 -6.31
C VAL A 283 -23.85 27.59 -6.70
N LEU A 284 -24.57 26.55 -6.26
CA LEU A 284 -24.26 25.17 -6.61
C LEU A 284 -24.38 24.89 -8.12
N SER A 285 -25.29 25.59 -8.80
CA SER A 285 -25.42 25.54 -10.26
C SER A 285 -24.26 26.22 -10.99
N CYS A 286 -23.83 27.40 -10.51
CA CYS A 286 -22.77 28.21 -11.11
C CYS A 286 -21.35 27.66 -10.87
N TRP A 287 -21.06 27.21 -9.64
CA TRP A 287 -19.71 26.85 -9.18
C TRP A 287 -19.53 25.39 -8.73
N GLY A 288 -20.61 24.72 -8.31
CA GLY A 288 -20.60 23.30 -7.89
C GLY A 288 -20.81 22.29 -9.02
N GLY A 289 -20.97 22.76 -10.26
CA GLY A 289 -21.28 21.93 -11.43
C GLY A 289 -22.73 21.43 -11.50
N GLY A 290 -23.65 22.01 -10.73
CA GLY A 290 -25.07 21.67 -10.71
C GLY A 290 -25.61 21.25 -9.34
N ILE A 291 -26.91 21.45 -9.12
CA ILE A 291 -27.60 21.03 -7.88
C ILE A 291 -27.85 19.52 -7.78
N ASN A 292 -27.86 18.78 -8.89
CA ASN A 292 -28.19 17.35 -8.93
C ASN A 292 -27.19 16.55 -8.08
N LYS A 293 -27.69 15.90 -7.02
CA LYS A 293 -26.92 15.07 -6.07
C LYS A 293 -27.38 13.62 -6.14
N ARG A 294 -26.67 12.73 -5.43
CA ARG A 294 -27.12 11.34 -5.23
C ARG A 294 -28.47 11.35 -4.52
N GLY A 295 -29.52 10.96 -5.24
CA GLY A 295 -30.86 10.87 -4.66
C GLY A 295 -30.96 9.76 -3.61
N PRO A 296 -31.92 9.87 -2.67
CA PRO A 296 -32.22 8.83 -1.69
C PRO A 296 -32.34 7.45 -2.31
N ILE A 297 -31.61 6.49 -1.76
CA ILE A 297 -31.61 5.12 -2.25
C ILE A 297 -32.78 4.35 -1.64
N PRO A 298 -33.70 3.81 -2.46
CA PRO A 298 -34.72 2.88 -1.98
C PRO A 298 -34.05 1.63 -1.42
N SER A 299 -34.59 1.08 -0.34
CA SER A 299 -34.18 -0.24 0.15
C SER A 299 -34.42 -1.29 -0.95
N PRO A 300 -33.42 -2.09 -1.36
CA PRO A 300 -33.59 -3.07 -2.44
C PRO A 300 -34.46 -4.27 -2.04
N PHE A 301 -34.99 -4.32 -0.82
CA PHE A 301 -35.93 -5.33 -0.35
C PHE A 301 -37.35 -4.77 -0.25
N LEU A 302 -38.25 -5.39 -1.02
CA LEU A 302 -39.68 -5.07 -1.09
C LEU A 302 -40.30 -4.89 0.31
N GLY A 303 -40.80 -3.68 0.58
CA GLY A 303 -41.58 -3.36 1.78
C GLY A 303 -40.77 -3.15 3.06
N GLN A 304 -39.45 -3.32 3.08
CA GLN A 304 -38.62 -3.10 4.27
C GLN A 304 -37.88 -1.77 4.21
N CYS A 305 -38.46 -0.73 4.84
CA CYS A 305 -37.69 0.41 5.32
C CYS A 305 -36.49 -0.06 6.16
N ARG A 306 -35.37 0.68 6.13
CA ARG A 306 -34.30 0.44 7.10
C ARG A 306 -34.81 0.79 8.49
N ALA A 307 -34.47 -0.02 9.49
CA ALA A 307 -34.74 0.31 10.88
C ALA A 307 -33.96 1.58 11.26
N VAL A 308 -34.70 2.58 11.75
CA VAL A 308 -34.15 3.85 12.23
C VAL A 308 -34.42 3.89 13.73
N LYS A 309 -33.36 3.98 14.53
CA LYS A 309 -33.49 3.99 16.00
C LYS A 309 -33.70 5.42 16.48
N MET A 310 -34.68 5.63 17.35
CA MET A 310 -35.03 6.93 17.92
C MET A 310 -34.26 7.19 19.22
N ASN A 311 -33.85 8.44 19.43
CA ASN A 311 -33.21 9.00 20.62
C ASN A 311 -31.96 8.25 21.09
N THR A 312 -31.06 7.99 20.14
CA THR A 312 -29.83 7.22 20.36
C THR A 312 -28.56 8.08 20.37
N ALA A 313 -27.71 7.87 21.37
CA ALA A 313 -26.30 8.28 21.35
C ALA A 313 -25.34 7.06 21.22
N THR A 314 -25.81 5.91 20.70
CA THR A 314 -25.06 4.64 20.74
C THR A 314 -24.61 4.16 19.36
N VAL A 315 -23.29 4.16 19.14
CA VAL A 315 -22.59 3.68 17.94
C VAL A 315 -22.61 2.15 17.88
N GLY A 316 -23.41 1.60 16.96
CA GLY A 316 -23.41 0.16 16.63
C GLY A 316 -22.20 -0.30 15.79
N PRO A 317 -22.21 -1.52 15.22
CA PRO A 317 -21.05 -2.11 14.53
C PRO A 317 -20.73 -1.44 13.19
N PRO A 318 -19.51 -1.60 12.64
CA PRO A 318 -19.22 -1.26 11.25
C PRO A 318 -19.95 -2.24 10.31
N HIS A 319 -20.43 -1.76 9.16
CA HIS A 319 -21.54 -2.41 8.45
C HIS A 319 -21.22 -2.93 7.03
N TRP A 320 -19.92 -2.97 6.72
CA TRP A 320 -19.33 -3.53 5.50
C TRP A 320 -19.77 -4.95 5.08
N PRO A 321 -20.18 -5.90 5.96
CA PRO A 321 -20.60 -7.23 5.51
C PRO A 321 -21.81 -7.16 4.58
N SER A 322 -22.78 -6.30 4.91
CA SER A 322 -23.99 -6.11 4.09
C SER A 322 -23.72 -5.44 2.74
N THR A 323 -22.67 -4.61 2.66
CA THR A 323 -22.14 -4.07 1.39
C THR A 323 -21.67 -5.21 0.49
N CYS A 324 -20.89 -6.12 1.08
CA CYS A 324 -20.23 -7.19 0.35
C CYS A 324 -21.20 -8.27 -0.13
N GLU A 325 -22.27 -8.56 0.61
CA GLU A 325 -23.37 -9.41 0.14
C GLU A 325 -24.04 -8.88 -1.14
N ALA A 326 -24.20 -7.55 -1.29
CA ALA A 326 -24.78 -6.95 -2.50
C ALA A 326 -23.78 -6.81 -3.64
N ALA A 327 -22.52 -6.50 -3.33
CA ALA A 327 -21.41 -6.58 -4.27
C ALA A 327 -21.32 -7.98 -4.94
N VAL A 328 -21.55 -9.02 -4.15
CA VAL A 328 -21.64 -10.41 -4.59
C VAL A 328 -22.87 -10.68 -5.45
N ALA A 329 -24.06 -10.28 -5.00
CA ALA A 329 -25.30 -10.48 -5.74
C ALA A 329 -25.28 -9.81 -7.13
N ASN A 330 -24.56 -8.70 -7.25
CA ASN A 330 -24.35 -7.96 -8.50
C ASN A 330 -23.15 -8.47 -9.34
N GLY A 331 -22.43 -9.51 -8.88
CA GLY A 331 -21.26 -10.06 -9.56
C GLY A 331 -20.04 -9.12 -9.61
N THR A 332 -20.04 -8.03 -8.84
CA THR A 332 -19.02 -6.97 -8.87
C THR A 332 -18.00 -7.06 -7.72
N SER A 333 -18.13 -8.06 -6.83
CA SER A 333 -17.29 -8.27 -5.64
C SER A 333 -15.77 -8.18 -5.88
N TYR A 334 -15.30 -8.51 -7.09
CA TYR A 334 -13.90 -8.38 -7.51
C TYR A 334 -13.25 -7.01 -7.31
N ARG A 335 -14.04 -5.95 -7.10
CA ARG A 335 -13.56 -4.56 -6.98
C ARG A 335 -13.16 -4.10 -5.58
N SER A 336 -13.27 -4.95 -4.55
CA SER A 336 -12.65 -4.70 -3.23
C SER A 336 -12.34 -6.00 -2.50
N GLY A 337 -11.13 -6.10 -1.95
CA GLY A 337 -10.65 -7.24 -1.18
C GLY A 337 -11.56 -7.60 0.00
N MET A 338 -12.14 -6.57 0.63
CA MET A 338 -13.16 -6.71 1.68
C MET A 338 -14.34 -7.62 1.33
N CYS A 339 -14.67 -7.75 0.05
CA CYS A 339 -15.89 -8.40 -0.43
C CYS A 339 -15.64 -9.68 -1.23
N TRP A 340 -14.39 -10.16 -1.32
CA TRP A 340 -14.03 -11.37 -2.06
C TRP A 340 -14.54 -12.67 -1.41
N ASP A 341 -14.77 -12.65 -0.09
CA ASP A 341 -15.23 -13.83 0.65
C ASP A 341 -16.76 -14.00 0.65
N THR A 342 -17.52 -12.91 0.63
CA THR A 342 -18.95 -12.87 1.00
C THR A 342 -19.92 -13.50 -0.02
N GLY A 343 -19.43 -14.34 -0.93
CA GLY A 343 -20.17 -14.77 -2.11
C GLY A 343 -19.67 -15.97 -2.90
N MET A 344 -18.56 -16.57 -2.49
CA MET A 344 -18.28 -17.95 -2.90
C MET A 344 -19.07 -18.85 -1.96
N ASN A 345 -19.68 -19.94 -2.45
CA ASN A 345 -20.31 -20.88 -1.53
C ASN A 345 -19.21 -21.49 -0.62
N GLN A 346 -19.51 -21.71 0.65
CA GLN A 346 -18.52 -22.10 1.66
C GLN A 346 -17.68 -23.31 1.21
N LYS A 347 -18.34 -24.36 0.72
CA LYS A 347 -17.67 -25.57 0.19
C LYS A 347 -16.70 -25.27 -0.96
N SER A 348 -16.97 -24.28 -1.81
CA SER A 348 -16.00 -23.83 -2.82
C SER A 348 -14.83 -23.09 -2.20
N MET A 349 -15.06 -22.22 -1.20
CA MET A 349 -13.96 -21.56 -0.46
C MET A 349 -13.07 -22.58 0.25
N ASP A 350 -13.68 -23.54 0.96
CA ASP A 350 -12.98 -24.60 1.69
C ASP A 350 -12.17 -25.52 0.74
N SER A 351 -12.51 -25.52 -0.55
CA SER A 351 -11.87 -26.36 -1.58
C SER A 351 -10.77 -25.66 -2.39
N CYS A 352 -10.53 -24.35 -2.20
CA CYS A 352 -9.52 -23.62 -2.96
C CYS A 352 -8.60 -22.79 -2.07
N VAL A 353 -7.30 -22.90 -2.31
CA VAL A 353 -6.30 -21.98 -1.74
C VAL A 353 -6.48 -20.61 -2.41
N LYS A 354 -7.08 -19.67 -1.68
CA LYS A 354 -7.35 -18.32 -2.18
C LYS A 354 -6.06 -17.52 -2.32
N SER A 355 -5.88 -16.88 -3.46
CA SER A 355 -4.78 -15.96 -3.72
C SER A 355 -5.27 -14.51 -3.59
N PRO A 356 -4.55 -13.62 -2.90
CA PRO A 356 -3.29 -13.86 -2.20
C PRO A 356 -3.46 -14.68 -0.91
N VAL A 357 -2.44 -15.46 -0.58
CA VAL A 357 -2.29 -16.19 0.71
C VAL A 357 -1.39 -15.43 1.69
N ASP A 358 -1.48 -15.80 2.96
CA ASP A 358 -0.36 -15.67 3.89
C ASP A 358 0.60 -16.85 3.76
N ILE A 359 1.90 -16.57 3.78
CA ILE A 359 2.98 -17.53 3.55
C ILE A 359 3.74 -17.76 4.84
N ALA A 360 3.48 -18.89 5.49
CA ALA A 360 4.39 -19.40 6.52
C ALA A 360 5.71 -19.82 5.85
N ALA A 361 6.74 -18.96 5.91
CA ALA A 361 8.05 -19.21 5.31
C ALA A 361 8.71 -20.49 5.84
N SER A 362 8.44 -20.82 7.11
CA SER A 362 8.80 -22.08 7.77
C SER A 362 8.19 -23.35 7.15
N LYS A 363 7.37 -23.23 6.10
CA LYS A 363 6.84 -24.34 5.28
C LYS A 363 7.41 -24.36 3.86
N ALA A 364 8.44 -23.55 3.56
CA ALA A 364 9.14 -23.59 2.29
C ALA A 364 9.78 -24.96 2.04
N SER A 365 9.47 -25.55 0.89
CA SER A 365 10.03 -26.84 0.48
C SER A 365 11.36 -26.65 -0.26
N THR A 366 12.45 -27.16 0.29
CA THR A 366 13.67 -27.39 -0.50
C THR A 366 13.38 -28.41 -1.62
N ALA A 367 14.02 -28.21 -2.77
CA ALA A 367 13.53 -28.78 -4.03
C ALA A 367 13.69 -30.31 -4.15
N ALA A 368 12.68 -30.94 -4.77
CA ALA A 368 12.76 -32.30 -5.31
C ALA A 368 12.33 -32.31 -6.79
N GLU A 369 13.21 -32.82 -7.66
CA GLU A 369 13.06 -33.15 -9.10
C GLU A 369 12.55 -32.08 -10.09
N LEU A 370 11.88 -31.00 -9.67
CA LEU A 370 10.99 -30.21 -10.53
C LEU A 370 11.25 -28.69 -10.53
N GLN A 371 12.54 -28.30 -10.60
CA GLN A 371 12.92 -26.88 -10.70
C GLN A 371 12.41 -26.21 -11.98
N PRO A 372 11.92 -24.96 -11.93
CA PRO A 372 11.69 -24.13 -13.11
C PRO A 372 13.01 -23.75 -13.78
N LYS A 373 13.12 -23.95 -15.09
CA LYS A 373 14.19 -23.36 -15.90
C LYS A 373 13.69 -22.08 -16.56
N TRP A 374 14.08 -20.94 -15.99
CA TRP A 374 13.86 -19.62 -16.57
C TRP A 374 14.74 -19.42 -17.83
N THR A 375 14.28 -18.61 -18.78
CA THR A 375 15.05 -18.16 -19.95
C THR A 375 14.47 -16.82 -20.40
N PHE A 376 14.82 -15.76 -19.68
CA PHE A 376 14.39 -14.40 -20.00
C PHE A 376 15.24 -13.80 -21.13
N LYS A 377 14.75 -12.70 -21.71
CA LYS A 377 15.49 -11.86 -22.65
C LYS A 377 15.18 -10.39 -22.40
N ALA A 378 16.18 -9.53 -22.58
CA ALA A 378 15.97 -8.09 -22.56
C ALA A 378 15.16 -7.66 -23.81
N ILE A 379 14.20 -6.74 -23.62
CA ILE A 379 13.25 -6.30 -24.65
C ILE A 379 13.30 -4.79 -24.81
N LYS A 380 13.23 -4.32 -26.06
CA LYS A 380 12.96 -2.90 -26.41
C LYS A 380 11.50 -2.76 -26.84
N HIS A 381 10.94 -1.55 -26.75
CA HIS A 381 9.53 -1.27 -27.04
C HIS A 381 8.58 -1.95 -26.04
N VAL A 382 8.80 -1.72 -24.74
CA VAL A 382 7.87 -2.14 -23.68
C VAL A 382 6.81 -1.07 -23.51
N ARG A 383 5.53 -1.43 -23.57
CA ARG A 383 4.43 -0.55 -23.15
C ARG A 383 4.20 -0.73 -21.65
N VAL A 384 4.24 0.37 -20.91
CA VAL A 384 3.88 0.42 -19.49
C VAL A 384 2.53 1.10 -19.37
N MET A 385 1.59 0.51 -18.63
CA MET A 385 0.22 0.98 -18.48
C MET A 385 -0.26 0.89 -17.02
N PRO A 386 -0.88 1.93 -16.48
CA PRO A 386 -1.53 1.87 -15.18
C PRO A 386 -2.84 1.07 -15.24
N SER A 387 -3.18 0.42 -14.12
CA SER A 387 -4.44 -0.27 -13.85
C SER A 387 -5.04 0.22 -12.54
N ASN A 388 -6.30 -0.11 -12.25
CA ASN A 388 -6.97 0.27 -11.00
C ASN A 388 -6.26 -0.19 -9.71
N TYR A 389 -5.28 -1.10 -9.78
CA TYR A 389 -4.58 -1.68 -8.62
C TYR A 389 -3.08 -1.97 -8.85
N SER A 390 -2.50 -1.59 -10.00
CA SER A 390 -1.11 -1.92 -10.38
C SER A 390 -0.59 -1.08 -11.54
N VAL A 391 0.73 -1.05 -11.75
CA VAL A 391 1.35 -0.67 -13.03
C VAL A 391 1.77 -1.95 -13.75
N ASP A 392 1.23 -2.18 -14.94
CA ASP A 392 1.51 -3.37 -15.75
C ASP A 392 2.45 -3.01 -16.92
N ALA A 393 3.45 -3.85 -17.21
CA ALA A 393 4.36 -3.70 -18.33
C ALA A 393 4.27 -4.91 -19.27
N ILE A 394 4.14 -4.64 -20.57
CA ILE A 394 3.87 -5.62 -21.62
C ILE A 394 4.83 -5.36 -22.80
N PRO A 395 5.51 -6.39 -23.34
CA PRO A 395 6.44 -6.23 -24.45
C PRO A 395 5.69 -6.13 -25.78
N LEU A 396 6.12 -5.22 -26.66
CA LEU A 396 5.57 -5.07 -28.02
C LEU A 396 6.64 -5.39 -29.08
N GLU A 397 6.22 -5.55 -30.33
CA GLU A 397 7.11 -5.67 -31.48
C GLU A 397 6.44 -5.06 -32.72
N ALA A 398 7.23 -4.42 -33.58
CA ALA A 398 6.72 -3.65 -34.71
C ALA A 398 6.83 -4.44 -36.03
N GLY A 399 5.68 -4.83 -36.59
CA GLY A 399 5.53 -5.06 -38.04
C GLY A 399 6.12 -6.34 -38.64
N VAL A 400 6.58 -7.32 -37.85
CA VAL A 400 7.14 -8.59 -38.37
C VAL A 400 6.22 -9.78 -38.05
N PRO A 401 5.94 -10.70 -39.00
CA PRO A 401 5.20 -11.93 -38.71
C PRO A 401 6.03 -12.92 -37.87
N GLY A 402 5.58 -13.21 -36.64
CA GLY A 402 6.24 -14.14 -35.73
C GLY A 402 5.39 -14.44 -34.48
N PRO A 403 5.85 -15.35 -33.60
CA PRO A 403 5.19 -15.58 -32.30
C PRO A 403 5.29 -14.32 -31.43
N LEU A 404 4.16 -13.92 -30.83
CA LEU A 404 4.01 -12.62 -30.15
C LEU A 404 5.12 -12.32 -29.11
N PRO A 405 5.52 -11.05 -28.96
CA PRO A 405 6.59 -10.62 -28.05
C PRO A 405 6.35 -11.01 -26.59
N ASN A 406 7.44 -11.31 -25.90
CA ASN A 406 7.46 -11.88 -24.55
C ASN A 406 8.79 -11.50 -23.88
N PHE A 407 8.82 -11.43 -22.55
CA PHE A 407 10.07 -11.22 -21.79
C PHE A 407 10.96 -12.48 -21.71
N GLY A 408 10.56 -13.54 -22.42
CA GLY A 408 11.21 -14.85 -22.43
C GLY A 408 10.25 -15.96 -22.02
N THR A 409 10.80 -17.06 -21.51
CA THR A 409 10.06 -18.32 -21.29
C THR A 409 10.49 -19.04 -20.02
N ILE A 410 9.59 -19.85 -19.44
CA ILE A 410 9.81 -20.60 -18.21
C ILE A 410 9.44 -22.07 -18.45
N LEU A 411 10.33 -23.02 -18.19
CA LEU A 411 10.03 -24.45 -18.31
C LEU A 411 9.89 -25.07 -16.92
N VAL A 412 8.67 -25.47 -16.52
CA VAL A 412 8.41 -26.12 -15.22
C VAL A 412 7.42 -27.28 -15.40
N LEU A 413 7.66 -28.40 -14.73
CA LEU A 413 6.96 -29.69 -14.96
C LEU A 413 7.00 -30.18 -16.42
N GLY A 414 8.05 -29.85 -17.18
CA GLY A 414 8.11 -30.10 -18.63
C GLY A 414 7.16 -29.23 -19.48
N LYS A 415 6.27 -28.45 -18.86
CA LYS A 415 5.44 -27.44 -19.54
C LYS A 415 6.25 -26.14 -19.70
N LYS A 416 6.34 -25.65 -20.93
CA LYS A 416 6.97 -24.37 -21.25
C LYS A 416 5.91 -23.27 -21.22
N TYR A 417 6.20 -22.15 -20.57
CA TYR A 417 5.34 -20.97 -20.45
C TYR A 417 6.03 -19.77 -21.11
N MET A 418 5.26 -18.89 -21.73
CA MET A 418 5.70 -17.64 -22.36
C MET A 418 5.39 -16.46 -21.43
N VAL A 419 6.39 -15.64 -21.10
CA VAL A 419 6.27 -14.56 -20.12
C VAL A 419 5.69 -13.31 -20.78
N ARG A 420 4.46 -12.94 -20.41
CA ARG A 420 3.64 -11.94 -21.13
C ARG A 420 3.58 -10.58 -20.47
N LYS A 421 3.58 -10.53 -19.15
CA LYS A 421 3.28 -9.32 -18.40
C LYS A 421 4.04 -9.32 -17.09
N ILE A 422 4.58 -8.15 -16.76
CA ILE A 422 5.08 -7.80 -15.44
C ILE A 422 4.04 -6.87 -14.81
N ARG A 423 3.78 -6.99 -13.51
CA ARG A 423 2.78 -6.21 -12.79
C ARG A 423 3.37 -5.76 -11.45
N ILE A 424 3.40 -4.46 -11.21
CA ILE A 424 3.99 -3.86 -10.00
C ILE A 424 2.86 -3.28 -9.15
N LYS A 425 2.85 -3.53 -7.85
CA LYS A 425 1.85 -3.02 -6.90
C LYS A 425 2.51 -2.18 -5.79
N PRO A 426 1.90 -1.04 -5.39
CA PRO A 426 2.43 -0.14 -4.36
C PRO A 426 2.27 -0.65 -2.91
N ILE A 427 1.63 -1.80 -2.73
CA ILE A 427 1.51 -2.56 -1.47
C ILE A 427 1.46 -4.03 -1.91
N SER A 428 2.11 -4.94 -1.19
CA SER A 428 2.01 -6.37 -1.48
C SER A 428 0.56 -6.88 -1.37
N SER A 429 0.17 -7.84 -2.23
CA SER A 429 -1.08 -8.59 -2.03
C SER A 429 -0.89 -9.72 -1.02
N HIS A 430 0.26 -10.38 -1.06
CA HIS A 430 0.62 -11.51 -0.21
C HIS A 430 1.33 -11.06 1.05
N THR A 431 1.07 -11.75 2.15
CA THR A 431 1.84 -11.63 3.40
C THR A 431 2.80 -12.80 3.55
N TYR A 432 3.88 -12.58 4.31
CA TYR A 432 4.83 -13.61 4.68
C TYR A 432 4.95 -13.60 6.21
N ASN A 433 4.60 -14.73 6.83
CA ASN A 433 4.43 -14.90 8.28
C ASN A 433 3.48 -13.86 8.93
N GLY A 434 2.50 -13.37 8.17
CA GLY A 434 1.55 -12.33 8.56
C GLY A 434 1.90 -10.90 8.10
N GLU A 435 3.15 -10.60 7.73
CA GLU A 435 3.60 -9.24 7.41
C GLU A 435 3.47 -8.88 5.92
N TYR A 436 3.10 -7.63 5.60
CA TYR A 436 3.09 -7.11 4.23
C TYR A 436 4.42 -6.48 3.80
N TYR A 437 4.90 -6.85 2.61
CA TYR A 437 5.97 -6.13 1.93
C TYR A 437 5.48 -4.79 1.33
N ALA A 438 6.42 -3.83 1.24
CA ALA A 438 6.16 -2.46 0.78
C ALA A 438 5.71 -2.36 -0.69
N GLY A 439 5.87 -3.44 -1.46
CA GLY A 439 5.25 -3.62 -2.76
C GLY A 439 5.28 -5.10 -3.18
N GLU A 440 4.77 -5.40 -4.36
CA GLU A 440 4.84 -6.73 -4.97
C GLU A 440 4.99 -6.62 -6.49
N LEU A 441 5.86 -7.47 -7.04
CA LEU A 441 6.07 -7.65 -8.47
C LEU A 441 5.55 -9.03 -8.89
N ILE A 442 4.44 -9.06 -9.61
CA ILE A 442 3.87 -10.27 -10.21
C ILE A 442 4.34 -10.42 -11.66
N ILE A 443 4.73 -11.64 -12.07
CA ILE A 443 5.09 -11.95 -13.46
C ILE A 443 4.17 -13.07 -13.96
N GLU A 444 3.49 -12.83 -15.09
CA GLU A 444 2.48 -13.73 -15.67
C GLU A 444 3.05 -14.51 -16.87
N GLY A 445 3.02 -15.84 -16.77
CA GLY A 445 3.35 -16.79 -17.82
C GLY A 445 2.15 -17.64 -18.28
N LEU A 446 1.99 -17.80 -19.60
CA LEU A 446 0.94 -18.63 -20.22
C LEU A 446 1.58 -19.85 -20.92
N VAL A 447 0.97 -21.03 -20.85
CA VAL A 447 1.58 -22.25 -21.43
C VAL A 447 1.68 -22.19 -22.96
N PHE A 448 2.81 -22.65 -23.50
CA PHE A 448 3.15 -22.66 -24.92
C PHE A 448 2.31 -23.69 -25.67
N GLY A 449 1.39 -23.22 -26.49
CA GLY A 449 0.44 -24.03 -27.26
C GLY A 449 -0.96 -23.42 -27.29
N ASP A 450 -1.41 -22.86 -26.15
CA ASP A 450 -2.74 -22.24 -25.98
C ASP A 450 -3.00 -21.12 -27.01
N GLU A 451 -1.94 -20.42 -27.44
CA GLU A 451 -1.96 -19.35 -28.45
C GLU A 451 -2.46 -19.79 -29.84
N MET A 452 -2.46 -21.10 -30.15
CA MET A 452 -3.04 -21.60 -31.40
C MET A 452 -4.52 -21.96 -31.29
N ALA A 453 -5.09 -22.02 -30.08
CA ALA A 453 -6.51 -22.29 -29.86
C ALA A 453 -7.36 -21.02 -29.91
N GLU A 454 -6.88 -19.91 -29.34
CA GLU A 454 -7.55 -18.61 -29.43
C GLU A 454 -7.09 -17.82 -30.65
N GLY A 455 -7.88 -17.88 -31.74
CA GLY A 455 -7.62 -17.13 -32.97
C GLY A 455 -7.46 -15.62 -32.75
N VAL A 456 -6.70 -14.98 -33.65
CA VAL A 456 -6.06 -13.62 -33.55
C VAL A 456 -7.06 -12.43 -33.56
N ARG A 457 -8.19 -12.56 -32.87
CA ARG A 457 -9.15 -11.49 -32.52
C ARG A 457 -9.62 -11.56 -31.05
N GLY A 458 -9.32 -12.62 -30.31
CA GLY A 458 -9.76 -12.76 -28.91
C GLY A 458 -8.95 -11.96 -27.89
N THR A 459 -7.65 -11.76 -28.14
CA THR A 459 -6.68 -11.23 -27.16
C THR A 459 -6.96 -9.81 -26.66
N ALA A 460 -7.69 -8.98 -27.41
CA ALA A 460 -8.10 -7.65 -26.97
C ALA A 460 -8.95 -7.69 -25.68
N GLY A 461 -9.82 -8.69 -25.54
CA GLY A 461 -10.68 -8.86 -24.35
C GLY A 461 -9.92 -9.25 -23.07
N TYR A 462 -8.72 -9.81 -23.18
CA TYR A 462 -7.88 -10.23 -22.05
C TYR A 462 -6.80 -9.19 -21.66
N LEU A 463 -6.63 -8.13 -22.45
CA LEU A 463 -5.63 -7.07 -22.22
C LEU A 463 -6.23 -5.80 -21.59
N GLY A 464 -7.51 -5.78 -21.26
CA GLY A 464 -8.16 -4.68 -20.54
C GLY A 464 -8.64 -3.51 -21.39
N GLU A 465 -8.57 -3.62 -22.72
CA GLU A 465 -9.23 -2.65 -23.59
C GLU A 465 -10.77 -2.76 -23.48
N PRO A 466 -11.52 -1.65 -23.39
CA PRO A 466 -12.97 -1.69 -23.48
C PRO A 466 -13.35 -2.05 -24.92
N SER A 467 -13.99 -3.20 -25.10
CA SER A 467 -14.45 -3.65 -26.42
C SER A 467 -15.46 -2.65 -27.01
N GLN A 468 -15.01 -1.80 -27.94
CA GLN A 468 -15.88 -0.86 -28.64
C GLN A 468 -16.85 -1.63 -29.54
N GLY A 469 -18.07 -1.79 -29.06
CA GLY A 469 -19.17 -2.39 -29.80
C GLY A 469 -19.69 -1.49 -30.91
N HIS A 470 -18.90 -1.30 -31.97
CA HIS A 470 -19.46 -0.95 -33.28
C HIS A 470 -20.18 -2.20 -33.81
N GLY A 471 -21.49 -2.25 -33.58
CA GLY A 471 -22.34 -3.30 -34.12
C GLY A 471 -22.56 -3.10 -35.62
N ASP A 472 -22.19 -4.11 -36.39
CA ASP A 472 -22.79 -4.38 -37.70
C ASP A 472 -23.09 -5.89 -37.83
N GLN A 473 -23.95 -6.27 -38.78
CA GLN A 473 -24.87 -7.39 -38.61
C GLN A 473 -24.36 -8.78 -39.05
N ASP A 474 -24.87 -9.81 -38.35
CA ASP A 474 -25.22 -11.15 -38.83
C ASP A 474 -24.35 -11.83 -39.94
N THR A 475 -23.63 -12.91 -39.59
CA THR A 475 -24.19 -14.29 -39.68
C THR A 475 -23.17 -15.41 -39.41
N HIS A 476 -23.68 -16.53 -38.86
CA HIS A 476 -23.25 -17.94 -39.00
C HIS A 476 -21.80 -18.38 -38.73
N GLY A 477 -21.64 -19.48 -37.95
CA GLY A 477 -20.40 -20.28 -37.99
C GLY A 477 -20.04 -21.11 -36.75
N HIS A 478 -20.90 -22.04 -36.29
CA HIS A 478 -20.46 -22.99 -35.25
C HIS A 478 -19.38 -23.95 -35.78
N ARG A 479 -18.28 -24.11 -35.03
CA ARG A 479 -17.71 -25.45 -34.80
C ARG A 479 -16.93 -25.53 -33.47
N ARG A 480 -17.36 -26.44 -32.59
CA ARG A 480 -16.53 -26.96 -31.50
C ARG A 480 -15.47 -27.90 -32.08
N LEU A 481 -14.29 -27.96 -31.48
CA LEU A 481 -13.60 -29.21 -31.21
C LEU A 481 -13.50 -29.26 -29.68
N GLN A 482 -14.32 -30.05 -28.97
CA GLN A 482 -14.30 -31.51 -28.86
C GLN A 482 -12.99 -32.05 -28.29
N SER A 483 -13.04 -32.35 -27.00
CA SER A 483 -12.31 -33.42 -26.32
C SER A 483 -10.81 -33.55 -26.57
N VAL A 484 -10.02 -32.88 -25.72
CA VAL A 484 -9.03 -33.64 -24.94
C VAL A 484 -9.83 -34.58 -24.00
N PRO A 485 -9.49 -35.88 -23.86
CA PRO A 485 -10.26 -36.80 -23.01
C PRO A 485 -10.22 -36.43 -21.53
N GLU A 486 -11.29 -36.76 -20.79
CA GLU A 486 -11.41 -36.54 -19.33
C GLU A 486 -10.47 -37.40 -18.46
N GLU A 487 -9.49 -38.09 -19.06
CA GLU A 487 -8.46 -38.89 -18.38
C GLU A 487 -7.09 -38.18 -18.29
N MET A 488 -6.93 -36.97 -18.85
CA MET A 488 -5.79 -36.08 -18.56
C MET A 488 -6.19 -35.05 -17.49
N GLY A 489 -5.72 -35.26 -16.26
CA GLY A 489 -6.08 -34.42 -15.11
C GLY A 489 -5.34 -33.07 -15.03
N ASP A 490 -6.00 -32.10 -14.40
CA ASP A 490 -5.46 -30.81 -13.90
C ASP A 490 -4.39 -30.13 -14.79
N GLU A 491 -4.77 -29.85 -16.04
CA GLU A 491 -3.94 -29.09 -16.98
C GLU A 491 -3.74 -27.63 -16.50
N LEU A 492 -2.62 -27.38 -15.84
CA LEU A 492 -2.18 -26.03 -15.45
C LEU A 492 -1.87 -25.19 -16.70
N HIS A 493 -2.68 -24.15 -16.94
CA HIS A 493 -2.53 -23.22 -18.08
C HIS A 493 -1.73 -21.95 -17.75
N ARG A 494 -1.72 -21.52 -16.48
CA ARG A 494 -1.05 -20.28 -16.03
C ARG A 494 -0.04 -20.53 -14.92
N LEU A 495 1.07 -19.81 -15.02
CA LEU A 495 2.13 -19.73 -14.03
C LEU A 495 2.27 -18.28 -13.59
N TYR A 496 1.99 -17.98 -12.32
CA TYR A 496 2.24 -16.67 -11.73
C TYR A 496 3.44 -16.77 -10.80
N LEU A 497 4.39 -15.85 -10.97
CA LEU A 497 5.48 -15.61 -10.05
C LEU A 497 5.10 -14.38 -9.23
N SER A 498 5.34 -14.38 -7.92
CA SER A 498 5.29 -13.18 -7.09
C SER A 498 6.65 -12.99 -6.42
N VAL A 499 7.22 -11.82 -6.62
CA VAL A 499 8.44 -11.34 -5.99
C VAL A 499 8.05 -10.20 -5.05
N PRO A 500 8.22 -10.32 -3.73
CA PRO A 500 7.95 -9.23 -2.80
C PRO A 500 8.92 -8.06 -3.03
N ILE A 501 8.54 -6.84 -2.64
CA ILE A 501 9.39 -5.65 -2.78
C ILE A 501 9.66 -5.04 -1.40
N ARG A 502 10.93 -5.03 -0.98
CA ARG A 502 11.38 -4.35 0.24
C ARG A 502 11.80 -2.91 -0.05
N LEU A 503 11.56 -2.00 0.89
CA LEU A 503 12.16 -0.67 0.84
C LEU A 503 13.69 -0.79 0.92
N GLY A 504 14.41 -0.09 0.03
CA GLY A 504 15.86 -0.15 -0.06
C GLY A 504 16.42 0.78 -1.13
N VAL A 505 17.44 0.32 -1.86
CA VAL A 505 18.03 1.02 -3.01
C VAL A 505 17.10 0.99 -4.23
N GLU A 506 17.42 1.76 -5.28
CA GLU A 506 16.61 1.76 -6.51
C GLU A 506 16.71 0.44 -7.28
N ASN A 507 15.55 -0.16 -7.57
CA ASN A 507 15.49 -1.34 -8.43
C ASN A 507 15.87 -0.98 -9.89
N PRO A 508 16.79 -1.73 -10.54
CA PRO A 508 17.15 -1.48 -11.93
C PRO A 508 15.98 -1.64 -12.92
N LEU A 509 15.15 -2.68 -12.77
CA LEU A 509 14.00 -2.92 -13.65
C LEU A 509 12.91 -1.87 -13.47
N LEU A 510 12.58 -1.45 -12.25
CA LEU A 510 11.63 -0.35 -12.05
C LEU A 510 12.13 0.95 -12.68
N ARG A 511 13.45 1.21 -12.62
CA ARG A 511 14.09 2.37 -13.26
C ARG A 511 14.07 2.27 -14.79
N GLU A 512 14.35 1.11 -15.36
CA GLU A 512 14.21 0.86 -16.81
C GLU A 512 12.74 1.00 -17.28
N LEU A 513 11.77 0.64 -16.43
CA LEU A 513 10.35 0.88 -16.65
C LEU A 513 9.91 2.35 -16.41
N GLY A 514 10.83 3.26 -16.10
CA GLY A 514 10.58 4.70 -15.98
C GLY A 514 10.42 5.24 -14.55
N LEU A 515 10.62 4.43 -13.51
CA LEU A 515 10.34 4.81 -12.11
C LEU A 515 11.65 5.12 -11.35
N PRO A 516 11.87 6.33 -10.78
CA PRO A 516 10.93 7.42 -10.57
C PRO A 516 11.20 8.63 -11.50
N PHE A 517 11.51 8.42 -12.78
CA PHE A 517 11.83 9.51 -13.71
C PHE A 517 10.61 10.43 -13.94
N GLN A 518 10.62 11.64 -13.38
CA GLN A 518 9.49 12.58 -13.34
C GLN A 518 8.74 12.79 -14.68
N ALA A 519 9.37 12.57 -15.85
CA ALA A 519 8.76 12.69 -17.17
C ALA A 519 7.56 11.75 -17.44
N TYR A 520 7.49 10.57 -16.83
CA TYR A 520 6.39 9.60 -17.02
C TYR A 520 5.26 9.72 -15.97
N ARG A 521 5.41 10.66 -15.02
CA ARG A 521 4.65 10.65 -13.77
C ARG A 521 3.17 10.97 -13.98
N ASP A 522 2.92 11.89 -14.88
CA ASP A 522 1.58 12.37 -15.16
C ASP A 522 0.85 11.41 -16.11
N SER A 523 1.57 10.66 -16.97
CA SER A 523 1.00 9.53 -17.72
C SER A 523 0.44 8.44 -16.78
N ILE A 524 1.20 8.05 -15.75
CA ILE A 524 0.74 7.06 -14.75
C ILE A 524 -0.48 7.57 -13.97
N LYS A 525 -0.49 8.85 -13.54
CA LYS A 525 -1.63 9.46 -12.83
C LYS A 525 -2.88 9.52 -13.70
N ASP A 526 -2.75 9.94 -14.95
CA ASP A 526 -3.88 10.19 -15.85
C ASP A 526 -4.42 8.91 -16.51
N MET A 527 -4.04 7.73 -15.99
CA MET A 527 -4.41 6.41 -16.48
C MET A 527 -3.96 6.13 -17.94
N HIS A 528 -2.92 6.81 -18.42
CA HIS A 528 -2.38 6.65 -19.77
C HIS A 528 -1.18 5.71 -19.82
N TYR A 529 -1.08 4.93 -20.90
CA TYR A 529 0.12 4.14 -21.17
C TYR A 529 1.24 5.02 -21.74
N TYR A 530 2.48 4.61 -21.50
CA TYR A 530 3.68 5.16 -22.14
C TYR A 530 4.56 4.01 -22.67
N HIS A 531 5.58 4.38 -23.43
CA HIS A 531 6.46 3.43 -24.11
C HIS A 531 7.91 3.61 -23.64
N ILE A 532 8.59 2.50 -23.40
CA ILE A 532 10.02 2.41 -23.11
C ILE A 532 10.71 1.86 -24.35
N GLU A 533 11.39 2.77 -25.06
CA GLU A 533 12.16 2.49 -26.28
C GLU A 533 13.58 1.97 -25.97
N THR A 534 14.06 2.18 -24.75
CA THR A 534 15.29 1.58 -24.22
C THR A 534 15.10 0.08 -23.93
N SER A 535 16.21 -0.61 -23.66
CA SER A 535 16.17 -2.00 -23.25
C SER A 535 15.63 -2.13 -21.83
N VAL A 536 14.72 -3.07 -21.62
CA VAL A 536 14.20 -3.49 -20.30
C VAL A 536 14.64 -4.94 -20.06
N ASN A 537 15.37 -5.17 -18.97
CA ASN A 537 15.91 -6.45 -18.57
C ASN A 537 15.16 -6.97 -17.34
N LEU A 538 14.07 -7.73 -17.57
CA LEU A 538 13.30 -8.36 -16.50
C LEU A 538 14.20 -9.11 -15.52
N GLN A 539 15.01 -10.06 -16.03
CA GLN A 539 15.88 -10.89 -15.21
C GLN A 539 16.87 -10.07 -14.37
N GLY A 540 17.53 -9.07 -14.96
CA GLY A 540 18.51 -8.24 -14.25
C GLY A 540 17.97 -7.38 -13.11
N GLY A 541 16.64 -7.22 -12.97
CA GLY A 541 16.03 -6.54 -11.82
C GLY A 541 15.28 -7.46 -10.86
N ILE A 542 15.33 -8.79 -11.09
CA ILE A 542 14.74 -9.83 -10.22
C ILE A 542 15.71 -11.00 -9.94
N GLN A 543 16.99 -10.87 -10.31
CA GLN A 543 17.95 -11.98 -10.31
C GLN A 543 18.07 -12.60 -8.91
N ASP A 544 18.22 -11.75 -7.89
CA ASP A 544 18.25 -12.08 -6.46
C ASP A 544 17.06 -12.99 -6.07
N ALA A 545 15.87 -12.70 -6.59
CA ALA A 545 14.68 -13.50 -6.34
C ALA A 545 14.69 -14.83 -7.12
N LEU A 546 15.14 -14.84 -8.38
CA LEU A 546 15.21 -16.07 -9.20
C LEU A 546 16.20 -17.11 -8.64
N ASP A 547 17.24 -16.65 -7.96
CA ASP A 547 18.26 -17.48 -7.32
C ASP A 547 17.90 -17.83 -5.85
N GLY A 548 17.03 -17.03 -5.23
CA GLY A 548 16.50 -17.25 -3.88
C GLY A 548 15.46 -18.38 -3.77
N ASN A 549 15.05 -18.66 -2.53
CA ASN A 549 14.02 -19.65 -2.24
C ASN A 549 12.68 -19.29 -2.88
N TYR A 550 11.95 -20.31 -3.35
CA TYR A 550 10.58 -20.16 -3.81
C TYR A 550 9.64 -21.27 -3.35
N LEU A 551 8.41 -20.87 -3.03
CA LEU A 551 7.32 -21.73 -2.62
C LEU A 551 6.35 -21.99 -3.78
N PHE A 552 6.11 -23.27 -4.08
CA PHE A 552 4.98 -23.64 -4.92
C PHE A 552 3.69 -23.71 -4.09
N TYR A 553 2.63 -23.07 -4.58
CA TYR A 553 1.27 -23.49 -4.24
C TYR A 553 0.38 -23.51 -5.50
N SER A 554 -0.69 -24.30 -5.45
CA SER A 554 -1.75 -24.25 -6.48
C SER A 554 -2.92 -23.49 -5.89
N GLY A 555 -3.38 -22.44 -6.56
CA GLY A 555 -4.35 -21.50 -5.98
C GLY A 555 -5.18 -20.75 -7.01
N GLY A 556 -5.92 -19.76 -6.51
CA GLY A 556 -6.74 -18.87 -7.32
C GLY A 556 -5.94 -17.83 -8.12
N MET A 557 -6.66 -16.96 -8.82
CA MET A 557 -6.08 -15.74 -9.40
C MET A 557 -6.09 -14.60 -8.36
N ILE A 558 -5.36 -13.51 -8.62
CA ILE A 558 -5.39 -12.26 -7.83
C ILE A 558 -6.70 -11.44 -8.05
N GLN A 559 -7.75 -12.13 -8.49
CA GLN A 559 -9.05 -11.61 -8.87
C GLN A 559 -10.07 -12.73 -8.56
N PRO A 560 -11.23 -12.43 -7.94
CA PRO A 560 -12.16 -13.47 -7.50
C PRO A 560 -12.63 -14.47 -8.55
N GLY A 561 -12.83 -15.66 -8.02
CA GLY A 561 -13.08 -16.89 -8.75
C GLY A 561 -12.11 -17.93 -8.22
N CYS A 562 -12.63 -19.07 -7.79
CA CYS A 562 -11.84 -20.29 -7.71
C CYS A 562 -12.13 -21.10 -8.98
N PRO A 563 -11.40 -20.83 -10.10
CA PRO A 563 -11.56 -21.63 -11.31
C PRO A 563 -11.20 -23.09 -11.03
N LYS A 564 -11.84 -24.01 -11.76
CA LYS A 564 -11.49 -25.45 -11.68
C LYS A 564 -10.07 -25.75 -12.15
N TRP A 565 -9.47 -24.85 -12.92
CA TRP A 565 -8.11 -24.94 -13.44
C TRP A 565 -7.23 -24.04 -12.56
N GLY A 566 -6.34 -24.63 -11.77
CA GLY A 566 -5.51 -23.90 -10.82
C GLY A 566 -4.51 -22.96 -11.50
N VAL A 567 -4.22 -21.82 -10.86
CA VAL A 567 -2.99 -21.09 -11.12
C VAL A 567 -1.88 -21.79 -10.34
N ARG A 568 -0.77 -22.13 -10.99
CA ARG A 568 0.45 -22.47 -10.26
C ARG A 568 1.14 -21.17 -9.86
N TRP A 569 1.30 -21.01 -8.56
CA TRP A 569 2.06 -19.92 -7.97
C TRP A 569 3.50 -20.36 -7.69
N ILE A 570 4.41 -19.43 -7.91
CA ILE A 570 5.79 -19.47 -7.44
C ILE A 570 5.99 -18.20 -6.62
N MET A 571 6.10 -18.36 -5.31
CA MET A 571 6.23 -17.27 -4.35
C MET A 571 7.68 -17.17 -3.93
N PHE A 572 8.40 -16.13 -4.36
CA PHE A 572 9.79 -15.94 -3.97
C PHE A 572 9.87 -15.39 -2.55
N GLU A 573 10.66 -16.04 -1.70
CA GLU A 573 10.92 -15.57 -0.34
C GLU A 573 11.81 -14.31 -0.35
N THR A 574 12.76 -14.24 -1.28
CA THR A 574 13.68 -13.12 -1.46
C THR A 574 12.97 -11.90 -2.08
N PRO A 575 12.88 -10.76 -1.36
CA PRO A 575 12.32 -9.54 -1.88
C PRO A 575 13.36 -8.70 -2.63
N ILE A 576 13.02 -8.24 -3.83
CA ILE A 576 13.81 -7.21 -4.52
C ILE A 576 13.74 -5.89 -3.74
N THR A 577 14.82 -5.11 -3.77
CA THR A 577 14.83 -3.75 -3.21
C THR A 577 14.18 -2.77 -4.19
N ALA A 578 13.46 -1.77 -3.67
CA ALA A 578 13.03 -0.58 -4.41
C ALA A 578 13.08 0.67 -3.51
N SER A 579 13.35 1.83 -4.08
CA SER A 579 13.43 3.07 -3.29
C SER A 579 12.06 3.60 -2.91
N LEU A 580 11.99 4.34 -1.79
CA LEU A 580 10.77 5.04 -1.38
C LEU A 580 10.27 6.02 -2.47
N ALA A 581 11.17 6.57 -3.28
CA ALA A 581 10.81 7.40 -4.44
C ALA A 581 10.14 6.58 -5.55
N GLN A 582 10.61 5.36 -5.84
CA GLN A 582 9.98 4.44 -6.79
C GLN A 582 8.61 3.97 -6.31
N LEU A 583 8.47 3.59 -5.04
CA LEU A 583 7.19 3.13 -4.49
C LEU A 583 6.15 4.25 -4.37
N ASN A 584 6.55 5.46 -3.97
CA ASN A 584 5.68 6.64 -3.99
C ASN A 584 5.30 7.09 -5.42
N TYR A 585 6.00 6.63 -6.45
CA TYR A 585 5.63 6.84 -7.85
C TYR A 585 4.53 5.88 -8.31
N LEU A 586 4.45 4.68 -7.69
CA LEU A 586 3.38 3.70 -7.88
C LEU A 586 2.08 4.06 -7.12
N ALA A 587 2.03 5.21 -6.44
CA ALA A 587 0.85 5.77 -5.79
C ALA A 587 -0.19 6.26 -6.82
N LEU A 588 -0.75 5.28 -7.54
CA LEU A 588 -1.83 5.39 -8.51
C LEU A 588 -3.12 5.97 -7.89
N PRO A 589 -4.05 6.51 -8.70
CA PRO A 589 -5.41 6.84 -8.27
C PRO A 589 -6.26 5.58 -8.06
N VAL A 590 -5.90 4.77 -7.06
CA VAL A 590 -6.51 3.47 -6.76
C VAL A 590 -7.90 3.62 -6.11
N THR A 591 -8.94 3.49 -6.94
CA THR A 591 -10.35 3.67 -6.55
C THR A 591 -10.94 2.45 -5.82
N GLY A 592 -10.58 2.24 -4.55
CA GLY A 592 -11.13 1.18 -3.71
C GLY A 592 -10.78 1.33 -2.23
N TYR A 593 -11.48 0.61 -1.35
CA TYR A 593 -11.26 0.69 0.11
C TYR A 593 -9.92 0.11 0.57
N ASP A 594 -9.26 -0.67 -0.29
CA ASP A 594 -8.08 -1.45 0.07
C ASP A 594 -6.75 -0.69 -0.11
N SER A 595 -6.80 0.59 -0.50
CA SER A 595 -5.62 1.46 -0.60
C SER A 595 -5.27 2.24 0.68
N VAL A 596 -6.09 2.14 1.73
CA VAL A 596 -5.76 2.62 3.08
C VAL A 596 -5.97 1.49 4.10
N ARG A 597 -5.13 0.46 3.97
CA ARG A 597 -4.99 -0.63 4.94
C ARG A 597 -3.57 -0.63 5.49
N HIS A 598 -3.39 0.07 6.61
CA HIS A 598 -2.11 0.11 7.32
C HIS A 598 -1.82 -1.20 8.05
N GLU A 599 -0.58 -1.66 7.93
CA GLU A 599 0.13 -2.26 9.05
C GLU A 599 0.95 -1.21 9.82
N SER A 600 1.38 -1.61 11.01
CA SER A 600 1.99 -0.73 12.00
C SER A 600 3.39 -0.29 11.57
N PHE A 601 3.54 0.96 11.15
CA PHE A 601 4.84 1.61 11.05
C PHE A 601 5.43 1.77 12.46
N ARG A 602 6.16 0.76 12.95
CA ARG A 602 7.24 1.02 13.89
C ARG A 602 8.33 1.74 13.11
N ALA A 603 8.71 2.92 13.59
CA ALA A 603 9.94 3.55 13.09
C ALA A 603 11.11 2.61 13.36
N PRO A 604 12.09 2.47 12.45
CA PRO A 604 13.23 1.59 12.65
C PRO A 604 13.99 2.01 13.92
N GLN A 605 14.18 1.07 14.84
CA GLN A 605 15.03 1.31 16.01
C GLN A 605 16.51 1.29 15.57
N PRO A 606 17.29 2.34 15.83
CA PRO A 606 18.68 2.41 15.38
C PRO A 606 19.60 1.55 16.24
N LEU A 607 20.34 0.63 15.62
CA LEU A 607 21.53 0.02 16.23
C LEU A 607 22.48 1.14 16.65
N THR A 608 22.89 1.15 17.93
CA THR A 608 23.71 2.21 18.50
C THR A 608 24.88 1.60 19.27
N VAL A 609 26.10 2.03 18.96
CA VAL A 609 27.36 1.54 19.54
C VAL A 609 28.06 2.70 20.25
N LYS A 610 28.79 2.42 21.34
CA LYS A 610 29.63 3.41 22.03
C LYS A 610 31.10 3.10 21.82
N TRP A 611 31.92 4.13 21.62
CA TRP A 611 33.38 4.00 21.62
C TRP A 611 34.02 5.14 22.42
N PRO A 612 35.16 4.91 23.09
CA PRO A 612 35.98 5.96 23.68
C PRO A 612 36.83 6.66 22.60
N GLU A 613 36.96 7.99 22.67
CA GLU A 613 37.71 8.79 21.68
C GLU A 613 39.22 8.47 21.61
N ASN A 614 39.78 7.79 22.62
CA ASN A 614 41.21 7.50 22.74
C ASN A 614 41.49 6.05 23.24
N GLY A 615 40.64 5.08 22.91
CA GLY A 615 40.79 3.70 23.40
C GLY A 615 41.86 2.84 22.72
N GLY A 616 42.38 3.25 21.56
CA GLY A 616 43.28 2.43 20.74
C GLY A 616 42.53 1.40 19.87
N LEU A 617 43.29 0.59 19.12
CA LEU A 617 42.78 -0.16 17.96
C LEU A 617 41.57 -1.07 18.26
N GLY A 618 41.58 -1.78 19.40
CA GLY A 618 40.48 -2.67 19.80
C GLY A 618 39.18 -1.94 20.20
N TYR A 619 39.19 -0.61 20.28
CA TYR A 619 38.06 0.22 20.70
C TYR A 619 37.54 1.15 19.59
N THR A 620 38.13 1.11 18.39
CA THR A 620 37.74 1.94 17.26
C THR A 620 36.66 1.26 16.40
N PRO A 621 35.59 1.97 15.98
CA PRO A 621 34.62 1.46 15.00
C PRO A 621 35.22 1.53 13.58
N TRP A 622 35.67 0.38 13.09
CA TRP A 622 36.46 0.23 11.86
C TRP A 622 35.65 0.38 10.55
N PRO A 623 36.13 1.15 9.54
CA PRO A 623 35.47 1.31 8.24
C PRO A 623 35.06 0.01 7.55
N GLY A 624 35.91 -1.02 7.55
CA GLY A 624 35.58 -2.35 7.00
C GLY A 624 34.37 -2.99 7.68
N SER A 625 34.12 -2.68 8.96
CA SER A 625 32.96 -3.19 9.72
C SER A 625 31.64 -2.55 9.25
N PHE A 626 31.64 -1.28 8.84
CA PHE A 626 30.46 -0.64 8.24
C PHE A 626 30.18 -1.17 6.83
N VAL A 627 31.22 -1.40 6.03
CA VAL A 627 31.08 -2.02 4.69
C VAL A 627 30.54 -3.45 4.83
N LEU A 628 31.08 -4.26 5.73
CA LEU A 628 30.57 -5.61 6.02
C LEU A 628 29.12 -5.56 6.53
N ALA A 629 28.76 -4.68 7.47
CA ALA A 629 27.38 -4.56 7.96
C ALA A 629 26.38 -4.29 6.83
N LYS A 630 26.71 -3.36 5.93
CA LYS A 630 25.89 -3.04 4.76
C LYS A 630 25.86 -4.19 3.74
N TYR A 631 27.00 -4.82 3.47
CA TYR A 631 27.11 -5.96 2.56
C TYR A 631 26.28 -7.14 3.07
N LEU A 632 26.28 -7.39 4.39
CA LEU A 632 25.51 -8.44 5.05
C LEU A 632 24.00 -8.20 4.96
N ASP A 633 23.46 -7.00 5.20
CA ASP A 633 22.00 -6.75 5.01
C ASP A 633 21.59 -6.72 3.52
N THR A 634 22.50 -6.30 2.64
CA THR A 634 22.25 -6.31 1.18
C THR A 634 22.14 -7.76 0.68
N HIS A 635 23.18 -8.57 0.92
CA HIS A 635 23.33 -9.94 0.42
C HIS A 635 22.86 -11.02 1.41
N ARG A 636 22.05 -10.66 2.43
CA ARG A 636 21.63 -11.56 3.52
C ARG A 636 20.97 -12.86 3.07
N GLU A 637 20.23 -12.81 1.95
CA GLU A 637 19.52 -13.95 1.38
C GLU A 637 20.44 -14.81 0.51
N GLU A 638 21.34 -14.20 -0.28
CA GLU A 638 22.37 -14.90 -1.07
C GLU A 638 23.37 -15.66 -0.19
N LEU A 639 23.83 -15.02 0.89
CA LEU A 639 24.70 -15.63 1.90
C LEU A 639 23.95 -16.61 2.81
N GLY A 640 22.62 -16.68 2.71
CA GLY A 640 21.75 -17.54 3.52
C GLY A 640 21.80 -17.26 5.03
N LEU A 641 22.05 -16.01 5.42
CA LEU A 641 22.53 -15.63 6.76
C LEU A 641 21.69 -16.17 7.92
N GLN A 642 20.36 -16.22 7.78
CA GLN A 642 19.46 -16.63 8.86
C GLN A 642 19.79 -17.98 9.50
N GLU A 643 20.39 -18.91 8.73
CA GLU A 643 20.82 -20.22 9.20
C GLU A 643 22.31 -20.33 9.52
N LYS A 644 23.11 -19.32 9.15
CA LYS A 644 24.57 -19.28 9.34
C LYS A 644 24.95 -19.03 10.79
N LYS A 645 25.97 -19.76 11.25
CA LYS A 645 26.80 -19.39 12.40
C LYS A 645 27.94 -18.51 11.90
N VAL A 646 28.04 -17.33 12.48
CA VAL A 646 29.07 -16.34 12.15
C VAL A 646 30.13 -16.32 13.24
N LEU A 647 31.40 -16.22 12.85
CA LEU A 647 32.53 -15.99 13.73
C LEU A 647 33.28 -14.75 13.25
N GLU A 648 33.34 -13.68 14.05
CA GLU A 648 34.11 -12.50 13.68
C GLU A 648 35.48 -12.52 14.37
N LEU A 649 36.56 -12.39 13.60
CA LEU A 649 37.94 -12.38 14.09
C LEU A 649 38.43 -10.93 14.23
N GLY A 650 38.79 -10.53 15.45
CA GLY A 650 39.27 -9.17 15.73
C GLY A 650 38.16 -8.13 15.65
N SER A 651 37.00 -8.42 16.26
CA SER A 651 35.83 -7.52 16.21
C SER A 651 36.04 -6.19 16.94
N GLY A 652 37.07 -6.09 17.79
CA GLY A 652 37.15 -5.07 18.82
C GLY A 652 35.90 -5.04 19.71
N THR A 653 35.68 -3.92 20.39
CA THR A 653 34.49 -3.65 21.20
C THR A 653 33.33 -3.05 20.40
N CYS A 654 33.57 -2.66 19.15
CA CYS A 654 32.72 -1.73 18.40
C CYS A 654 32.25 -2.24 17.03
N SER A 655 32.37 -3.53 16.72
CA SER A 655 31.98 -4.05 15.40
C SER A 655 30.50 -3.84 15.08
N VAL A 656 30.25 -3.08 14.01
CA VAL A 656 28.92 -2.88 13.43
C VAL A 656 28.55 -4.06 12.54
N ALA A 657 29.52 -4.71 11.89
CA ALA A 657 29.33 -5.95 11.13
C ALA A 657 28.74 -7.05 12.01
N GLY A 658 29.37 -7.31 13.15
CA GLY A 658 28.96 -8.35 14.10
C GLY A 658 27.62 -8.07 14.78
N LEU A 659 27.38 -6.81 15.16
CA LEU A 659 26.11 -6.41 15.75
C LEU A 659 24.95 -6.43 14.73
N ALA A 660 25.21 -6.09 13.46
CA ALA A 660 24.23 -6.25 12.37
C ALA A 660 24.00 -7.74 12.03
N ALA A 661 25.07 -8.54 11.96
CA ALA A 661 24.97 -9.99 11.79
C ALA A 661 24.10 -10.63 12.88
N GLY A 662 24.12 -10.12 14.11
CA GLY A 662 23.27 -10.59 15.21
C GLY A 662 21.76 -10.48 14.98
N LEU A 663 21.32 -9.55 14.12
CA LEU A 663 19.92 -9.43 13.67
C LEU A 663 19.62 -10.35 12.48
N LEU A 664 20.63 -10.64 11.65
CA LEU A 664 20.49 -11.33 10.37
C LEU A 664 20.74 -12.84 10.44
N CYS A 665 21.46 -13.32 11.47
CA CYS A 665 22.05 -14.66 11.49
C CYS A 665 21.48 -15.59 12.59
N LYS A 666 21.86 -16.87 12.56
CA LYS A 666 21.42 -17.88 13.54
C LYS A 666 22.08 -17.71 14.90
N GLN A 667 23.39 -17.46 14.88
CA GLN A 667 24.25 -17.21 16.03
C GLN A 667 25.47 -16.43 15.53
N VAL A 668 25.96 -15.48 16.33
CA VAL A 668 27.19 -14.75 16.06
C VAL A 668 28.11 -14.87 17.28
N ASP A 669 29.30 -15.43 17.06
CA ASP A 669 30.41 -15.41 18.01
C ASP A 669 31.37 -14.27 17.60
N LEU A 670 31.38 -13.16 18.35
CA LEU A 670 32.36 -12.09 18.17
C LEU A 670 33.61 -12.42 18.96
N THR A 671 34.79 -12.39 18.32
CA THR A 671 36.03 -12.80 18.96
C THR A 671 37.14 -11.77 18.87
N ASP A 672 37.84 -11.65 19.99
CA ASP A 672 39.01 -10.83 20.17
C ASP A 672 39.79 -11.35 21.39
N ARG A 673 40.85 -10.65 21.79
CA ARG A 673 41.64 -10.95 22.98
C ARG A 673 40.84 -10.67 24.26
N LEU A 674 41.20 -11.38 25.34
CA LEU A 674 40.51 -11.31 26.64
C LEU A 674 40.40 -9.88 27.20
N GLU A 675 41.37 -9.03 26.91
CA GLU A 675 41.49 -7.64 27.37
C GLU A 675 40.39 -6.68 26.90
N VAL A 676 39.68 -6.97 25.79
CA VAL A 676 38.58 -6.13 25.27
C VAL A 676 37.21 -6.80 25.39
N LEU A 677 37.16 -8.00 25.98
CA LEU A 677 35.97 -8.85 25.95
C LEU A 677 34.82 -8.31 26.83
N GLU A 678 35.15 -7.60 27.91
CA GLU A 678 34.14 -7.07 28.84
C GLU A 678 33.37 -5.92 28.19
N GLU A 679 34.06 -4.95 27.59
CA GLU A 679 33.45 -3.81 26.93
C GLU A 679 32.74 -4.20 25.63
N LEU A 680 33.24 -5.21 24.90
CA LEU A 680 32.51 -5.84 23.80
C LEU A 680 31.16 -6.41 24.29
N HIS A 681 31.15 -7.12 25.42
CA HIS A 681 29.91 -7.63 26.02
C HIS A 681 28.96 -6.50 26.44
N GLN A 682 29.49 -5.41 27.02
CA GLN A 682 28.70 -4.23 27.38
C GLN A 682 28.08 -3.53 26.14
N ASN A 683 28.82 -3.43 25.03
CA ASN A 683 28.31 -2.85 23.77
C ASN A 683 27.26 -3.74 23.11
N ILE A 684 27.39 -5.08 23.15
CA ILE A 684 26.35 -6.02 22.71
C ILE A 684 25.05 -5.77 23.50
N GLN A 685 25.14 -5.72 24.84
CA GLN A 685 23.96 -5.44 25.68
C GLN A 685 23.33 -4.07 25.35
N PHE A 686 24.14 -3.02 25.22
CA PHE A 686 23.67 -1.67 24.95
C PHE A 686 22.99 -1.53 23.57
N ALA A 687 23.54 -2.16 22.53
CA ALA A 687 22.98 -2.09 21.17
C ALA A 687 21.58 -2.75 21.07
N TYR A 688 21.30 -3.76 21.91
CA TYR A 688 20.06 -4.55 21.89
C TYR A 688 19.04 -4.19 22.99
N GLN A 689 19.39 -3.35 23.97
CA GLN A 689 18.61 -3.09 25.20
C GLN A 689 17.13 -2.67 25.02
N ASN A 690 16.73 -2.16 23.84
CA ASN A 690 15.38 -1.69 23.54
C ASN A 690 14.62 -2.59 22.53
N MET A 691 15.21 -3.73 22.15
CA MET A 691 14.64 -4.67 21.18
C MET A 691 13.80 -5.75 21.89
N GLU A 692 12.77 -6.27 21.21
CA GLU A 692 11.89 -7.32 21.76
C GLU A 692 12.44 -8.75 21.56
N ALA A 693 13.57 -8.89 20.87
CA ALA A 693 14.25 -10.17 20.63
C ALA A 693 15.59 -10.21 21.38
N GLU A 694 15.93 -11.36 21.95
CA GLU A 694 17.21 -11.56 22.64
C GLU A 694 18.39 -11.50 21.63
N PRO A 695 19.54 -10.91 22.01
CA PRO A 695 20.71 -10.81 21.15
C PRO A 695 21.28 -12.20 20.85
N ARG A 696 21.35 -12.56 19.56
CA ARG A 696 22.00 -13.81 19.08
C ARG A 696 23.53 -13.72 19.05
N VAL A 697 24.10 -12.78 19.80
CA VAL A 697 25.51 -12.36 19.74
C VAL A 697 26.19 -12.69 21.06
N MET A 698 27.31 -13.39 21.01
CA MET A 698 28.15 -13.71 22.17
C MET A 698 29.58 -13.24 21.94
N ALA A 699 30.21 -12.66 22.95
CA ALA A 699 31.65 -12.40 22.95
C ALA A 699 32.40 -13.67 23.40
N LYS A 700 33.47 -14.06 22.69
CA LYS A 700 34.37 -15.18 23.07
C LYS A 700 35.84 -14.80 22.87
N VAL A 701 36.73 -15.35 23.68
CA VAL A 701 38.18 -15.14 23.53
C VAL A 701 38.69 -15.90 22.30
N LEU A 702 39.47 -15.25 21.45
CA LEU A 702 40.32 -15.90 20.45
C LEU A 702 41.55 -15.00 20.19
N ASP A 703 42.75 -15.52 20.44
CA ASP A 703 44.01 -14.85 20.11
C ASP A 703 44.73 -15.63 18.99
N TRP A 704 45.05 -14.96 17.89
CA TRP A 704 45.67 -15.57 16.72
C TRP A 704 47.07 -16.14 17.02
N VAL A 705 47.79 -15.63 18.04
CA VAL A 705 49.11 -16.18 18.41
C VAL A 705 49.00 -17.47 19.24
N ASP A 706 47.82 -17.82 19.74
CA ASP A 706 47.57 -19.06 20.48
C ASP A 706 46.66 -20.02 19.69
N LEU A 707 47.28 -20.67 18.70
CA LEU A 707 46.66 -21.77 17.97
C LEU A 707 46.28 -22.95 18.88
N GLU A 708 47.03 -23.24 19.95
CA GLU A 708 46.71 -24.38 20.84
C GLU A 708 45.44 -24.11 21.66
N PHE A 709 45.27 -22.88 22.17
CA PHE A 709 44.00 -22.45 22.74
C PHE A 709 42.87 -22.49 21.71
N THR A 710 43.12 -21.98 20.49
CA THR A 710 42.13 -22.01 19.39
C THR A 710 41.65 -23.43 19.09
N GLU A 711 42.56 -24.41 19.05
CA GLU A 711 42.23 -25.84 18.83
C GLU A 711 41.49 -26.50 20.00
N SER A 712 41.56 -25.91 21.21
CA SER A 712 40.82 -26.37 22.39
C SER A 712 39.42 -25.76 22.50
N ALA A 713 39.23 -24.53 22.01
CA ALA A 713 38.03 -23.72 22.21
C ALA A 713 37.08 -23.70 21.00
N PHE A 714 37.62 -23.87 19.79
CA PHE A 714 36.86 -23.85 18.54
C PHE A 714 37.10 -25.14 17.74
N LYS A 715 36.20 -25.46 16.81
CA LYS A 715 36.34 -26.61 15.89
C LYS A 715 36.43 -26.14 14.44
N PRO A 716 37.15 -26.85 13.56
CA PRO A 716 37.12 -26.57 12.12
C PRO A 716 35.69 -26.67 11.60
N GLY A 717 35.26 -25.69 10.80
CA GLY A 717 33.89 -25.63 10.27
C GLY A 717 32.81 -25.38 11.33
N GLN A 718 33.16 -24.90 12.54
CA GLN A 718 32.18 -24.48 13.56
C GLN A 718 31.34 -23.28 13.11
N ALA A 719 31.92 -22.42 12.28
CA ALA A 719 31.28 -21.28 11.66
C ALA A 719 31.17 -21.50 10.14
N ASP A 720 29.99 -21.22 9.60
CA ASP A 720 29.72 -21.23 8.17
C ASP A 720 30.32 -20.00 7.47
N LEU A 721 30.39 -18.89 8.22
CA LEU A 721 30.85 -17.59 7.78
C LEU A 721 31.83 -17.01 8.81
N ILE A 722 33.03 -16.63 8.35
CA ILE A 722 34.01 -15.89 9.14
C ILE A 722 34.02 -14.43 8.66
N LEU A 723 33.94 -13.47 9.58
CA LEU A 723 34.05 -12.05 9.29
C LEU A 723 35.40 -11.50 9.77
N MET A 724 35.98 -10.58 8.98
CA MET A 724 37.21 -9.86 9.30
C MET A 724 37.08 -8.40 8.84
N SER A 725 37.07 -7.43 9.76
CA SER A 725 37.14 -6.00 9.42
C SER A 725 38.49 -5.40 9.81
N ASP A 726 39.23 -4.86 8.83
CA ASP A 726 40.43 -4.04 9.03
C ASP A 726 41.58 -4.72 9.82
N VAL A 727 41.58 -6.06 9.87
CA VAL A 727 42.46 -6.92 10.70
C VAL A 727 43.95 -6.96 10.33
N VAL A 728 44.41 -6.22 9.32
CA VAL A 728 45.80 -6.24 8.83
C VAL A 728 46.53 -4.97 9.23
N TYR A 729 46.98 -4.91 10.49
CA TYR A 729 47.65 -3.73 11.08
C TYR A 729 49.10 -4.02 11.52
N PHE A 730 49.38 -5.17 12.15
CA PHE A 730 50.75 -5.55 12.53
C PHE A 730 51.28 -6.73 11.70
N SER A 731 52.44 -6.54 11.06
CA SER A 731 53.08 -7.53 10.19
C SER A 731 53.36 -8.88 10.86
N HIS A 732 53.70 -8.88 12.16
CA HIS A 732 53.95 -10.10 12.92
C HIS A 732 52.69 -10.93 13.20
N LEU A 733 51.49 -10.35 13.09
CA LEU A 733 50.21 -11.05 13.28
C LEU A 733 49.70 -11.75 12.01
N ARG A 734 50.24 -11.44 10.82
CA ARG A 734 49.78 -12.02 9.54
C ARG A 734 49.88 -13.55 9.48
N ARG A 735 51.03 -14.13 9.87
CA ARG A 735 51.20 -15.60 9.91
C ARG A 735 50.36 -16.28 11.01
N PRO A 736 50.29 -15.74 12.24
CA PRO A 736 49.29 -16.15 13.23
C PRO A 736 47.85 -16.19 12.69
N LEU A 737 47.37 -15.08 12.12
CA LEU A 737 46.03 -14.96 11.53
C LEU A 737 45.79 -15.95 10.38
N LEU A 738 46.78 -16.14 9.50
CA LEU A 738 46.73 -17.20 8.48
C LEU A 738 46.54 -18.58 9.11
N ASN A 739 47.33 -18.94 10.12
CA ASN A 739 47.22 -20.24 10.79
C ASN A 739 45.85 -20.43 11.47
N THR A 740 45.32 -19.38 12.11
CA THR A 740 43.95 -19.37 12.66
C THR A 740 42.91 -19.62 11.57
N LEU A 741 43.01 -18.96 10.42
CA LEU A 741 42.10 -19.18 9.28
C LEU A 741 42.22 -20.60 8.70
N LEU A 742 43.44 -21.10 8.50
CA LEU A 742 43.69 -22.45 7.98
C LEU A 742 43.16 -23.56 8.92
N TYR A 743 43.11 -23.31 10.24
CA TYR A 743 42.51 -24.24 11.20
C TYR A 743 40.97 -24.14 11.25
N LEU A 744 40.42 -22.93 11.26
CA LEU A 744 38.98 -22.72 11.42
C LEU A 744 38.19 -23.06 10.14
N CYS A 745 38.78 -22.84 8.96
CA CYS A 745 38.11 -23.06 7.68
C CYS A 745 38.05 -24.54 7.30
N THR A 746 36.90 -24.98 6.79
CA THR A 746 36.76 -26.13 5.89
C THR A 746 36.44 -25.64 4.48
N GLU A 747 36.32 -26.56 3.51
CA GLU A 747 35.93 -26.24 2.13
C GLU A 747 34.56 -25.56 2.03
N ASP A 748 33.67 -25.80 3.00
CA ASP A 748 32.35 -25.16 3.12
C ASP A 748 32.41 -23.72 3.69
N THR A 749 33.42 -23.42 4.52
CA THR A 749 33.55 -22.12 5.20
C THR A 749 33.76 -20.99 4.18
N LEU A 750 32.97 -19.94 4.30
CA LEU A 750 33.19 -18.67 3.64
C LEU A 750 33.89 -17.70 4.60
N VAL A 751 34.94 -17.02 4.15
CA VAL A 751 35.47 -15.85 4.85
C VAL A 751 35.07 -14.59 4.06
N LEU A 752 34.57 -13.57 4.74
CA LEU A 752 34.39 -12.22 4.18
C LEU A 752 35.30 -11.25 4.94
N TRP A 753 36.26 -10.67 4.21
CA TRP A 753 37.26 -9.76 4.74
C TRP A 753 37.15 -8.40 4.05
N ALA A 754 36.82 -7.35 4.81
CA ALA A 754 36.93 -5.97 4.36
C ALA A 754 38.17 -5.32 4.97
N ASN A 755 38.93 -4.57 4.17
CA ASN A 755 40.01 -3.71 4.64
C ASN A 755 39.89 -2.31 4.00
N CYS A 756 40.11 -1.24 4.78
CA CYS A 756 40.55 0.04 4.20
C CYS A 756 42.04 -0.05 3.81
N ASP A 757 42.43 0.62 2.73
CA ASP A 757 43.80 0.61 2.20
C ASP A 757 44.76 1.60 2.88
N LYS A 758 44.24 2.52 3.71
CA LYS A 758 44.99 3.64 4.28
C LYS A 758 44.38 4.15 5.58
N TYR A 759 45.21 4.45 6.58
CA TYR A 759 44.82 5.19 7.80
C TYR A 759 45.77 6.36 8.07
N PRO A 760 45.42 7.33 8.94
CA PRO A 760 46.29 8.48 9.25
C PRO A 760 47.56 8.10 10.02
N GLU A 761 47.53 6.98 10.76
CA GLU A 761 48.60 6.54 11.67
C GLU A 761 49.47 5.42 11.08
N TYR A 762 48.94 4.62 10.14
CA TYR A 762 49.64 3.53 9.48
C TYR A 762 49.02 3.21 8.12
N GLU A 763 49.82 2.64 7.22
CA GLU A 763 49.33 2.06 5.96
C GLU A 763 49.36 0.52 6.08
N PRO A 764 48.22 -0.18 5.91
CA PRO A 764 48.15 -1.63 6.08
C PRO A 764 48.84 -2.35 4.90
N ASP A 765 49.80 -3.21 5.23
CA ASP A 765 50.52 -4.06 4.27
C ASP A 765 49.66 -5.29 3.90
N VAL A 766 48.64 -5.00 3.09
CA VAL A 766 47.59 -5.90 2.57
C VAL A 766 48.13 -6.83 1.50
N GLU A 767 48.99 -6.32 0.61
CA GLU A 767 49.58 -7.07 -0.50
C GLU A 767 50.39 -8.28 0.02
N SER A 768 51.25 -8.08 1.01
CA SER A 768 51.98 -9.18 1.67
C SER A 768 51.09 -10.13 2.47
N PHE A 769 49.80 -9.81 2.71
CA PHE A 769 48.85 -10.76 3.28
C PHE A 769 48.11 -11.56 2.19
N LEU A 770 47.78 -10.93 1.06
CA LEU A 770 47.27 -11.62 -0.12
C LEU A 770 48.27 -12.67 -0.62
N GLU A 771 49.56 -12.33 -0.75
CA GLU A 771 50.63 -13.29 -1.10
C GLU A 771 50.73 -14.49 -0.13
N LEU A 772 50.42 -14.28 1.16
CA LEU A 772 50.40 -15.35 2.17
C LEU A 772 49.14 -16.23 2.10
N LEU A 773 48.03 -15.70 1.58
CA LEU A 773 46.73 -16.38 1.46
C LEU A 773 46.60 -17.15 0.14
N GLU A 774 47.10 -16.60 -0.98
CA GLU A 774 46.99 -17.16 -2.34
C GLU A 774 47.32 -18.66 -2.49
N PRO A 775 48.35 -19.23 -1.82
CA PRO A 775 48.64 -20.66 -1.94
C PRO A 775 47.54 -21.57 -1.38
N PHE A 776 46.71 -21.04 -0.48
CA PHE A 776 45.71 -21.81 0.27
C PHE A 776 44.27 -21.43 -0.09
N PHE A 777 44.01 -20.15 -0.37
CA PHE A 777 42.68 -19.58 -0.57
C PHE A 777 42.48 -19.04 -1.98
N ARG A 778 41.31 -19.31 -2.56
CA ARG A 778 40.77 -18.52 -3.65
C ARG A 778 40.29 -17.21 -3.05
N ILE A 779 40.84 -16.10 -3.53
CA ILE A 779 40.46 -14.75 -3.12
C ILE A 779 39.68 -14.12 -4.27
N THR A 780 38.50 -13.56 -3.96
CA THR A 780 37.66 -12.83 -4.91
C THR A 780 37.40 -11.44 -4.32
N GLU A 781 37.38 -10.39 -5.14
CA GLU A 781 37.03 -9.04 -4.70
C GLU A 781 35.56 -8.76 -5.08
N GLU A 782 34.74 -8.40 -4.09
CA GLU A 782 33.27 -8.38 -4.16
C GLU A 782 32.71 -6.95 -4.25
N GLU A 783 33.19 -6.05 -3.37
CA GLU A 783 32.88 -4.61 -3.39
C GLU A 783 34.17 -3.79 -3.23
N GLU A 784 34.23 -2.63 -3.89
CA GLU A 784 35.19 -1.56 -3.62
C GLU A 784 34.42 -0.24 -3.49
N GLY A 785 34.79 0.60 -2.53
CA GLY A 785 34.27 1.96 -2.48
C GLY A 785 35.02 2.91 -1.53
N PRO A 786 34.88 4.23 -1.71
CA PRO A 786 35.52 5.22 -0.85
C PRO A 786 34.89 5.20 0.55
N GLN A 787 35.72 5.20 1.60
CA GLN A 787 35.28 5.16 3.01
C GLN A 787 34.16 6.16 3.35
N LYS A 788 34.22 7.35 2.75
CA LYS A 788 33.23 8.44 2.89
C LYS A 788 31.78 8.04 2.53
N GLY A 789 31.59 6.98 1.75
CA GLY A 789 30.26 6.47 1.37
C GLY A 789 29.56 5.58 2.40
N TYR A 790 30.26 5.14 3.46
CA TYR A 790 29.79 4.03 4.32
C TYR A 790 29.59 4.40 5.81
N GLY A 791 29.88 5.64 6.22
CA GLY A 791 29.32 6.21 7.46
C GLY A 791 30.07 5.97 8.79
N GLY A 792 31.32 5.49 8.75
CA GLY A 792 32.17 5.43 9.95
C GLY A 792 32.64 6.80 10.47
N PRO A 793 32.93 6.95 11.77
CA PRO A 793 33.22 8.26 12.39
C PRO A 793 34.67 8.76 12.23
N CYS A 794 35.58 7.94 11.68
CA CYS A 794 37.00 8.30 11.56
C CYS A 794 37.28 9.18 10.33
N GLU A 795 38.08 10.24 10.50
CA GLU A 795 38.32 11.35 9.55
C GLU A 795 39.14 10.98 8.28
N VAL A 796 39.21 9.71 7.89
CA VAL A 796 40.01 9.27 6.75
C VAL A 796 39.26 9.56 5.44
N HIS A 797 39.51 10.74 4.89
CA HIS A 797 38.77 11.27 3.73
C HIS A 797 39.25 10.75 2.37
N GLU A 798 40.31 9.93 2.33
CA GLU A 798 40.98 9.46 1.10
C GLU A 798 41.01 7.93 0.93
N GLY A 799 40.70 7.15 1.97
CA GLY A 799 40.85 5.69 1.95
C GLY A 799 39.77 4.96 1.13
N ILE A 800 40.18 3.88 0.47
CA ILE A 800 39.33 2.94 -0.27
C ILE A 800 39.15 1.68 0.57
N VAL A 801 37.90 1.28 0.80
CA VAL A 801 37.59 0.00 1.42
C VAL A 801 37.30 -1.04 0.34
N LYS A 802 38.01 -2.17 0.40
CA LYS A 802 37.82 -3.33 -0.47
C LYS A 802 37.31 -4.51 0.36
N LEU A 803 36.23 -5.14 -0.08
CA LEU A 803 35.64 -6.34 0.52
C LEU A 803 35.96 -7.54 -0.37
N ARG A 804 36.49 -8.61 0.22
CA ARG A 804 36.88 -9.85 -0.47
C ARG A 804 36.25 -11.08 0.17
N SER A 805 35.88 -12.05 -0.66
CA SER A 805 35.64 -13.41 -0.20
C SER A 805 36.91 -14.26 -0.25
N LEU A 806 37.03 -15.19 0.69
CA LEU A 806 38.06 -16.22 0.66
C LEU A 806 37.42 -17.60 0.86
N ARG A 807 37.86 -18.56 0.04
CA ARG A 807 37.50 -19.99 0.17
C ARG A 807 38.74 -20.86 0.01
N ILE A 808 38.92 -21.80 0.92
CA ILE A 808 40.10 -22.68 0.92
C ILE A 808 40.08 -23.62 -0.30
N MET A 809 41.21 -23.75 -0.99
CA MET A 809 41.36 -24.53 -2.24
C MET A 809 42.11 -25.85 -2.05
N ASN A 810 42.89 -25.97 -0.97
CA ASN A 810 43.83 -27.07 -0.79
C ASN A 810 43.99 -27.42 0.69
N MET A 811 43.08 -28.26 1.20
CA MET A 811 43.09 -28.72 2.59
C MET A 811 44.38 -29.48 2.95
N ASP A 812 44.96 -30.25 2.01
CA ASP A 812 46.21 -30.97 2.24
C ASP A 812 47.37 -30.00 2.47
N LEU A 813 47.50 -28.95 1.66
CA LEU A 813 48.54 -27.92 1.81
C LEU A 813 48.34 -27.11 3.10
N ALA A 814 47.09 -26.79 3.44
CA ALA A 814 46.74 -26.14 4.71
C ALA A 814 47.14 -26.98 5.93
N GLN A 815 46.80 -28.28 5.94
CA GLN A 815 47.20 -29.21 7.00
C GLN A 815 48.74 -29.35 7.09
N ASN A 816 49.44 -29.30 5.96
CA ASN A 816 50.92 -29.31 5.95
C ASN A 816 51.54 -28.03 6.54
N GLU A 817 50.99 -26.84 6.28
CA GLU A 817 51.49 -25.60 6.90
C GLU A 817 51.10 -25.51 8.39
N LEU A 818 49.90 -25.96 8.78
CA LEU A 818 49.53 -26.13 10.19
C LEU A 818 50.46 -27.10 10.93
N ALA A 819 50.82 -28.23 10.30
CA ALA A 819 51.79 -29.16 10.86
C ALA A 819 53.18 -28.53 11.02
N ARG A 820 53.63 -27.70 10.05
CA ARG A 820 54.88 -26.93 10.16
C ARG A 820 54.81 -25.89 11.28
N ALA A 821 53.70 -25.17 11.43
CA ALA A 821 53.49 -24.20 12.50
C ALA A 821 53.57 -24.84 13.90
N LYS A 822 53.20 -26.12 14.03
CA LYS A 822 53.36 -26.92 15.27
C LYS A 822 54.77 -27.51 15.46
N VAL A 823 55.52 -27.70 14.37
CA VAL A 823 56.88 -28.28 14.36
C VAL A 823 57.98 -27.20 14.34
N GLY A 824 57.61 -25.92 14.31
CA GLY A 824 58.50 -24.76 14.41
C GLY A 824 59.49 -24.89 15.57
N GLY A 825 60.79 -24.91 15.23
CA GLY A 825 61.84 -25.24 16.18
C GLY A 825 62.09 -24.17 17.27
N PRO A 826 62.99 -24.43 18.24
CA PRO A 826 63.08 -23.67 19.50
C PRO A 826 63.39 -22.16 19.45
N GLY A 827 63.54 -21.54 18.26
CA GLY A 827 63.79 -20.11 18.11
C GLY A 827 62.54 -19.24 18.34
N GLU A 828 61.39 -19.61 17.75
CA GLU A 828 60.20 -18.75 17.75
C GLU A 828 59.43 -18.80 19.08
N ALA A 829 59.59 -19.88 19.85
CA ALA A 829 59.08 -20.00 21.22
C ALA A 829 59.62 -18.90 22.17
N CYS A 830 60.74 -18.25 21.82
CA CYS A 830 61.28 -17.13 22.60
C CYS A 830 60.49 -15.83 22.42
N ILE A 831 59.77 -15.65 21.31
CA ILE A 831 58.97 -14.43 21.05
C ILE A 831 57.65 -14.47 21.84
N LYS A 832 57.05 -15.66 22.03
CA LYS A 832 55.80 -15.89 22.79
C LYS A 832 55.83 -15.50 24.29
N ARG A 833 56.91 -14.88 24.79
CA ARG A 833 57.06 -14.46 26.20
C ARG A 833 57.62 -13.05 26.41
N CYS A 834 57.77 -12.24 25.36
CA CYS A 834 58.34 -10.88 25.47
C CYS A 834 57.35 -9.74 25.16
N PHE A 835 56.07 -10.05 24.96
CA PHE A 835 54.99 -9.07 24.71
C PHE A 835 53.74 -9.38 25.56
N PHE A 836 53.97 -9.56 26.86
CA PHE A 836 52.99 -9.51 27.96
C PHE A 836 53.55 -8.59 29.05
#